data_AF-A0A4Y7IBK5-F1
#
_entry.id   AF-A0A4Y7IBK5-F1
#
_cell.length_a   1.000
_cell.length_b   1.000
_cell.length_c   1.000
_cell.angle_alpha   90.00
_cell.angle_beta   90.00
_cell.angle_gamma   90.00
#
_symmetry.space_group_name_H-M   'P 1'
#
loop_
_entity.id
_entity.type
_entity.pdbx_description
1 polymer ?
#
loop_
_entity_poly.entity_id
_entity_poly.type
_entity_poly.pdbx_seq_one_letter_code
_entity_poly.pdbx_strand_id
1 'polypeptide(L)'
;MSFLAPDLPDKNEMSMSELPEKSSATAEFAKLMERIRESEMQSYGAIINSFYELEPNYANHYAKVMGRKAWQIGPVSLRNVDPVDKAQRGKNSSIEEHCVLSWLTSKKINSVLYICFGSVSRISNDQLAEIAIGLEESEISFVWVIRKLENDEKQVLLPEGFEDRIKGKGLIITGWAPQVLILDHPAVGGFMTHCGWNSILEGISTGVPLITWPVFGEQFHNQKFVTEVARIGIQVGVEKWNFWVDAKNVSVKKEEIVKAVTQLMSSDGEEMRNRVKRLSEMAFTAVKEGGSSYTNLTALIEELKTPRLFAARGVKATIITTPRNASTSSKVIDRDRLSGLDIDIQVIPFPAKEAGLSQGTENLDDIISPDLISNFGKAVQMLQLPFEKLVHELRPNVIVADMFIPWAVETAGKFGIPRIVFHGTCLFSLCVSESLRSFQPDITDERMNFLVPGLPDKIEMTVSELPEKSSPSTEFAEVMERIRESELQSYEAIINSFYELEPAYANHYTKVMGRKAWQIGPVSLRNEDAIDKAERGKNSSVDEHCLVEIAMGLEDSEVPFVWIIRKLENDEKQMPLPEGLEDRIKEKGLIITGWAPQVLILDHPAVGGFMTHCGWNSVLEGITAGVPLITWPVFGEQFHNQKFVTEVARIGIQVGVEKWNFWIDAKNVSVKKEKIVKAVTQLMSSDGEEMRNRVKRLSEMALTAVKEAYGHMIPTIDIAKLFAARGIKTTIILTPLNASFFSKSIHRERSLGLDIHIQVIKFPAVEAGLPEGFESVNDLTSLDMVPNLSQAIKMLQEALERLIEEHKPDFIFADVLLPFATEAASKYGVPRFVFHGTSFFSQCVDQSLICHRPHEGIISDREAFVVPGLPDKIEMTRLQLHDKFKDEDASPTVAREQIREAEEKCYGILVNSFFELEPAYAIHYEKVMEKRVWSIGPVSLRNKDNLDKVQRGMETAIDEHLILNWLDSKKPQSVLHICFGSLSRFSKAQLLEIAAGLEDSGTSFIWVVRTIKKEEEEESWLPTGFEERMEVKGLIIRDWAPQVLILDHPAVGGFMTHCGWNSILEGLSAGVPMITWPIFAEQFHNEIFVTQVLKIGIRVGVEKWNSWIEPEDVEARKEEIANVVSRLMGDGEEGQNMRTRAKELSKMARKTVKEGGSSYENLTALINELKMVNKSDLTRQNGF
;
A
#
# COMPACT_ATOMS: atom_id res chain seq x y z
N MET A 1 37.92 -32.33 25.73
CA MET A 1 36.78 -32.59 24.83
C MET A 1 36.73 -31.42 23.87
N SER A 2 36.74 -31.67 22.57
CA SER A 2 36.35 -30.64 21.61
C SER A 2 34.82 -30.59 21.52
N PHE A 3 34.27 -29.39 21.31
CA PHE A 3 32.88 -29.23 20.89
C PHE A 3 32.87 -28.83 19.41
N LEU A 4 32.07 -29.54 18.62
CA LEU A 4 31.73 -29.18 17.25
C LEU A 4 30.32 -28.60 17.27
N ALA A 5 30.12 -27.45 16.63
CA ALA A 5 28.80 -26.96 16.31
C ALA A 5 28.22 -27.84 15.18
N PRO A 6 27.02 -28.43 15.34
CA PRO A 6 26.33 -29.09 14.23
C PRO A 6 26.05 -28.09 13.09
N ASP A 7 26.01 -28.59 11.87
CA ASP A 7 25.48 -27.89 10.69
C ASP A 7 26.15 -26.56 10.31
N LEU A 8 27.40 -26.32 10.73
CA LEU A 8 28.31 -25.35 10.10
C LEU A 8 29.25 -26.07 9.10
N PRO A 9 29.59 -25.44 7.95
CA PRO A 9 30.41 -26.09 6.92
C PRO A 9 31.88 -26.24 7.35
N ASP A 10 32.44 -25.24 8.04
CA ASP A 10 33.79 -25.28 8.58
C ASP A 10 33.80 -25.99 9.94
N LYS A 11 34.36 -27.20 9.99
CA LYS A 11 34.46 -28.06 11.18
C LYS A 11 35.58 -27.60 12.14
N ASN A 12 35.49 -26.37 12.60
CA ASN A 12 36.48 -25.77 13.50
C ASN A 12 36.30 -26.33 14.92
N GLU A 13 37.25 -27.15 15.38
CA GLU A 13 37.23 -27.69 16.74
C GLU A 13 37.69 -26.63 17.76
N MET A 14 36.82 -26.30 18.73
CA MET A 14 37.22 -25.54 19.92
C MET A 14 37.54 -26.48 21.09
N SER A 15 38.67 -26.24 21.75
CA SER A 15 39.06 -26.93 22.98
C SER A 15 38.32 -26.37 24.20
N MET A 16 38.21 -27.17 25.28
CA MET A 16 37.64 -26.68 26.56
C MET A 16 38.35 -25.45 27.12
N SER A 17 39.62 -25.22 26.78
CA SER A 17 40.44 -24.06 27.19
C SER A 17 40.11 -22.78 26.44
N GLU A 18 39.48 -22.87 25.26
CA GLU A 18 38.97 -21.74 24.49
C GLU A 18 37.51 -21.40 24.86
N LEU A 19 36.87 -22.22 25.70
CA LEU A 19 35.49 -22.06 26.14
C LEU A 19 35.39 -21.45 27.55
N PRO A 20 34.33 -20.68 27.88
CA PRO A 20 34.15 -20.09 29.21
C PRO A 20 34.01 -21.14 30.33
N GLU A 21 34.77 -20.99 31.42
CA GLU A 21 34.58 -21.81 32.62
C GLU A 21 33.23 -21.51 33.29
N LYS A 22 32.24 -22.38 33.06
CA LYS A 22 30.86 -22.27 33.60
C LYS A 22 30.77 -22.09 35.12
N SER A 23 31.81 -22.48 35.87
CA SER A 23 31.93 -22.32 37.32
C SER A 23 32.19 -20.88 37.80
N SER A 24 32.57 -19.97 36.91
CA SER A 24 33.05 -18.62 37.27
C SER A 24 31.97 -17.52 37.27
N ALA A 25 30.87 -17.72 36.53
CA ALA A 25 29.78 -16.75 36.46
C ALA A 25 28.95 -16.78 37.75
N THR A 26 28.66 -15.61 38.34
CA THR A 26 27.69 -15.52 39.45
C THR A 26 26.30 -15.92 38.95
N ALA A 27 25.48 -16.52 39.82
CA ALA A 27 24.16 -17.01 39.45
C ALA A 27 23.23 -15.92 38.88
N GLU A 28 23.46 -14.65 39.24
CA GLU A 28 22.75 -13.49 38.67
C GLU A 28 23.28 -13.09 37.29
N PHE A 29 24.59 -13.16 37.05
CA PHE A 29 25.17 -12.89 35.72
C PHE A 29 24.87 -14.02 34.72
N ALA A 30 24.86 -15.27 35.19
CA ALA A 30 24.38 -16.41 34.40
C ALA A 30 22.91 -16.18 33.97
N LYS A 31 22.02 -15.86 34.91
CA LYS A 31 20.62 -15.50 34.61
C LYS A 31 20.46 -14.25 33.76
N LEU A 32 21.40 -13.30 33.80
CA LEU A 32 21.39 -12.13 32.92
C LEU A 32 21.82 -12.50 31.49
N MET A 33 22.83 -13.34 31.31
CA MET A 33 23.23 -13.82 29.97
C MET A 33 22.21 -14.78 29.38
N GLU A 34 21.61 -15.62 30.22
CA GLU A 34 20.46 -16.45 29.87
C GLU A 34 19.32 -15.54 29.43
N ARG A 35 18.90 -14.55 30.24
CA ARG A 35 17.91 -13.54 29.83
C ARG A 35 18.27 -12.71 28.59
N ILE A 36 19.53 -12.31 28.40
CA ILE A 36 19.92 -11.56 27.20
C ILE A 36 19.82 -12.47 25.97
N ARG A 37 20.19 -13.75 26.09
CA ARG A 37 19.92 -14.73 25.04
C ARG A 37 18.42 -14.88 24.86
N GLU A 38 17.66 -15.15 25.94
CA GLU A 38 16.20 -15.23 25.93
C GLU A 38 15.62 -14.03 25.14
N SER A 39 16.12 -12.81 25.40
CA SER A 39 15.77 -11.61 24.67
C SER A 39 16.12 -11.61 23.19
N GLU A 40 17.39 -11.86 22.89
CA GLU A 40 17.89 -11.75 21.53
C GLU A 40 16.97 -12.62 20.71
N MET A 41 16.79 -13.85 21.22
CA MET A 41 15.84 -14.82 20.75
C MET A 41 14.34 -14.57 21.13
N GLN A 42 13.95 -13.29 21.29
CA GLN A 42 12.58 -12.76 21.59
C GLN A 42 12.12 -11.47 20.84
N SER A 43 12.76 -11.07 19.73
CA SER A 43 12.70 -9.73 19.10
C SER A 43 12.03 -9.63 17.70
N TYR A 44 12.20 -8.60 16.80
CA TYR A 44 11.56 -8.59 15.42
C TYR A 44 12.37 -8.96 14.16
N GLY A 45 13.66 -8.73 14.16
CA GLY A 45 14.64 -9.24 13.21
C GLY A 45 15.96 -8.59 13.55
N ALA A 46 17.00 -9.41 13.69
CA ALA A 46 18.23 -9.03 14.38
C ALA A 46 19.03 -8.09 13.48
N ILE A 47 18.98 -6.79 13.75
CA ILE A 47 19.74 -5.82 12.96
C ILE A 47 21.21 -5.93 13.36
N ILE A 48 21.96 -6.66 12.55
CA ILE A 48 23.39 -6.88 12.74
C ILE A 48 24.11 -5.88 11.83
N ASN A 49 25.01 -5.07 12.39
CA ASN A 49 25.96 -4.31 11.59
C ASN A 49 26.94 -5.32 10.97
N SER A 50 26.63 -5.77 9.76
CA SER A 50 27.39 -6.64 8.86
C SER A 50 26.73 -6.52 7.48
N PHE A 51 27.18 -7.27 6.47
CA PHE A 51 26.61 -7.24 5.12
C PHE A 51 26.55 -8.63 4.50
N TYR A 52 25.73 -8.81 3.46
CA TYR A 52 25.41 -10.12 2.87
C TYR A 52 26.65 -10.87 2.39
N GLU A 53 27.63 -10.11 1.96
CA GLU A 53 28.85 -10.61 1.40
C GLU A 53 29.92 -10.88 2.46
N LEU A 54 29.79 -10.52 3.75
CA LEU A 54 30.88 -10.83 4.69
C LEU A 54 30.90 -12.28 5.16
N GLU A 55 29.75 -12.84 5.51
CA GLU A 55 29.66 -14.10 6.25
C GLU A 55 28.54 -15.05 5.78
N PRO A 56 28.38 -15.32 4.45
CA PRO A 56 27.44 -16.24 3.81
C PRO A 56 26.74 -17.25 4.73
N ASN A 57 27.50 -18.30 5.07
CA ASN A 57 26.98 -19.45 5.76
C ASN A 57 26.63 -19.12 7.22
N TYR A 58 27.27 -18.12 7.84
CA TYR A 58 27.13 -17.81 9.26
C TYR A 58 25.86 -17.03 9.56
N ALA A 59 25.47 -16.05 8.74
CA ALA A 59 24.20 -15.36 8.96
C ALA A 59 22.99 -16.14 8.42
N ASN A 60 23.13 -16.93 7.35
CA ASN A 60 22.12 -17.91 6.96
C ASN A 60 21.95 -19.02 8.02
N HIS A 61 23.05 -19.48 8.66
CA HIS A 61 23.03 -20.44 9.78
C HIS A 61 22.51 -19.81 11.08
N TYR A 62 22.91 -18.58 11.42
CA TYR A 62 22.34 -17.82 12.55
C TYR A 62 20.82 -17.77 12.35
N ALA A 63 20.33 -17.18 11.26
CA ALA A 63 18.90 -17.17 10.93
C ALA A 63 18.24 -18.55 10.77
N LYS A 64 18.98 -19.68 10.81
CA LYS A 64 18.46 -21.07 10.81
C LYS A 64 18.41 -21.66 12.22
N VAL A 65 19.54 -21.75 12.93
CA VAL A 65 19.62 -22.16 14.35
C VAL A 65 18.68 -21.33 15.21
N MET A 66 18.55 -20.07 14.82
CA MET A 66 17.65 -19.13 15.44
C MET A 66 16.21 -19.15 14.89
N GLY A 67 16.02 -19.55 13.63
CA GLY A 67 14.70 -19.66 13.04
C GLY A 67 13.96 -18.34 12.74
N ARG A 68 14.64 -17.18 12.65
CA ARG A 68 14.00 -15.93 12.23
C ARG A 68 14.92 -14.98 11.44
N LYS A 69 14.34 -13.87 10.99
CA LYS A 69 14.97 -12.81 10.18
C LYS A 69 16.13 -12.16 10.97
N ALA A 70 17.19 -11.79 10.27
CA ALA A 70 18.35 -11.13 10.83
C ALA A 70 18.89 -10.15 9.79
N TRP A 71 18.60 -8.86 9.94
CA TRP A 71 18.93 -7.82 8.96
C TRP A 71 20.40 -7.42 9.04
N GLN A 72 21.24 -7.96 8.14
CA GLN A 72 22.63 -7.49 8.01
C GLN A 72 22.68 -6.16 7.25
N ILE A 73 22.74 -5.06 8.01
CA ILE A 73 22.69 -3.68 7.54
C ILE A 73 24.01 -2.98 7.92
N GLY A 74 24.96 -2.95 6.99
CA GLY A 74 26.28 -2.37 7.18
C GLY A 74 27.22 -2.53 5.98
N PRO A 75 28.53 -2.30 6.14
CA PRO A 75 29.15 -1.70 7.32
C PRO A 75 28.70 -0.24 7.49
N VAL A 76 28.14 0.12 8.64
CA VAL A 76 27.65 1.49 8.89
C VAL A 76 28.78 2.54 9.00
N SER A 77 30.04 2.12 8.82
CA SER A 77 31.22 2.97 8.55
C SER A 77 31.18 3.63 7.18
N LEU A 78 30.65 2.95 6.15
CA LEU A 78 30.70 3.44 4.76
C LEU A 78 29.73 4.59 4.47
N ARG A 79 28.86 4.95 5.42
CA ARG A 79 28.05 6.18 5.38
C ARG A 79 28.90 7.44 5.63
N ASN A 80 30.07 7.31 6.28
CA ASN A 80 31.00 8.41 6.47
C ASN A 80 31.91 8.52 5.23
N VAL A 81 31.45 9.27 4.23
CA VAL A 81 32.04 9.25 2.88
C VAL A 81 33.29 10.14 2.79
N ASP A 82 33.25 11.35 3.34
CA ASP A 82 34.36 12.32 3.25
C ASP A 82 35.35 12.22 4.44
N PRO A 83 36.58 12.77 4.32
CA PRO A 83 37.60 12.63 5.35
C PRO A 83 37.24 13.25 6.71
N VAL A 84 36.45 14.32 6.74
CA VAL A 84 36.03 15.00 7.99
C VAL A 84 35.01 14.12 8.71
N ASP A 85 34.06 13.56 7.94
CA ASP A 85 33.08 12.60 8.42
C ASP A 85 33.75 11.31 8.98
N LYS A 86 34.79 10.81 8.28
CA LYS A 86 35.62 9.67 8.75
C LYS A 86 36.44 10.01 10.00
N ALA A 87 36.88 11.24 10.18
CA ALA A 87 37.66 11.68 11.33
C ALA A 87 36.82 11.87 12.60
N GLN A 88 35.61 12.45 12.45
CA GLN A 88 34.69 12.72 13.55
C GLN A 88 33.95 11.47 14.04
N ARG A 89 34.11 10.32 13.37
CA ARG A 89 33.56 9.02 13.75
C ARG A 89 34.23 8.45 15.02
N GLY A 90 33.83 8.95 16.19
CA GLY A 90 34.28 8.44 17.48
C GLY A 90 34.12 9.46 18.61
N LYS A 91 35.12 9.55 19.49
CA LYS A 91 35.34 10.71 20.35
C LYS A 91 36.52 11.51 19.79
N ASN A 92 36.51 12.82 19.99
CA ASN A 92 37.55 13.75 19.55
C ASN A 92 38.94 13.18 19.80
N SER A 93 39.78 13.14 18.77
CA SER A 93 41.12 12.57 18.88
C SER A 93 42.03 13.41 19.77
N SER A 94 42.96 12.77 20.47
CA SER A 94 44.04 13.43 21.20
C SER A 94 45.27 13.77 20.34
N ILE A 95 45.22 13.50 19.03
CA ILE A 95 46.18 13.99 18.03
C ILE A 95 45.40 14.66 16.88
N GLU A 96 45.94 15.74 16.33
CA GLU A 96 45.34 16.36 15.14
C GLU A 96 45.47 15.45 13.92
N GLU A 97 44.40 15.33 13.15
CA GLU A 97 44.29 14.48 11.95
C GLU A 97 45.44 14.70 10.96
N HIS A 98 45.82 15.97 10.76
CA HIS A 98 46.89 16.36 9.86
C HIS A 98 48.26 15.82 10.29
N CYS A 99 48.52 15.69 11.59
CA CYS A 99 49.77 15.16 12.14
C CYS A 99 49.91 13.66 11.87
N VAL A 100 48.86 12.88 12.15
CA VAL A 100 48.89 11.42 11.93
C VAL A 100 48.90 11.08 10.44
N LEU A 101 48.13 11.78 9.59
CA LEU A 101 48.17 11.60 8.14
C LEU A 101 49.51 11.99 7.52
N SER A 102 50.12 13.11 7.96
CA SER A 102 51.45 13.51 7.48
C SER A 102 52.53 12.50 7.87
N TRP A 103 52.45 11.92 9.08
CA TRP A 103 53.35 10.85 9.49
C TRP A 103 53.16 9.58 8.66
N LEU A 104 51.91 9.15 8.40
CA LEU A 104 51.61 7.98 7.56
C LEU A 104 52.09 8.18 6.11
N THR A 105 51.89 9.37 5.55
CA THR A 105 52.36 9.74 4.20
C THR A 105 53.89 9.74 4.09
N SER A 106 54.63 9.81 5.21
CA SER A 106 56.10 9.63 5.22
C SER A 106 56.56 8.17 5.08
N LYS A 107 55.64 7.21 5.12
CA LYS A 107 55.93 5.77 5.07
C LYS A 107 55.62 5.19 3.69
N LYS A 108 56.08 3.96 3.43
CA LYS A 108 55.80 3.28 2.16
C LYS A 108 54.39 2.67 2.20
N ILE A 109 53.81 2.48 1.02
CA ILE A 109 52.54 1.78 0.85
C ILE A 109 52.65 0.38 1.50
N ASN A 110 51.61 -0.01 2.24
CA ASN A 110 51.53 -1.25 3.01
C ASN A 110 52.70 -1.50 3.99
N SER A 111 53.42 -0.47 4.47
CA SER A 111 54.58 -0.62 5.37
C SER A 111 54.35 -0.21 6.83
N VAL A 112 53.10 0.08 7.21
CA VAL A 112 52.73 0.47 8.57
C VAL A 112 51.75 -0.52 9.19
N LEU A 113 52.00 -0.94 10.43
CA LEU A 113 51.04 -1.64 11.27
C LEU A 113 50.29 -0.65 12.15
N TYR A 114 48.96 -0.58 12.06
CA TYR A 114 48.14 0.11 13.05
C TYR A 114 47.82 -0.83 14.22
N ILE A 115 47.81 -0.35 15.45
CA ILE A 115 47.48 -1.13 16.66
C ILE A 115 46.46 -0.39 17.51
N CYS A 116 45.28 -0.98 17.72
CA CYS A 116 44.24 -0.43 18.59
C CYS A 116 43.39 -1.54 19.25
N PHE A 117 43.35 -1.53 20.59
CA PHE A 117 42.64 -2.53 21.39
C PHE A 117 41.29 -2.04 21.96
N GLY A 118 40.75 -0.95 21.43
CA GLY A 118 39.42 -0.45 21.79
C GLY A 118 39.34 0.25 23.17
N SER A 119 38.11 0.55 23.59
CA SER A 119 37.81 1.43 24.73
C SER A 119 37.34 0.72 25.99
N VAL A 120 37.38 -0.62 26.02
CA VAL A 120 37.00 -1.46 27.18
C VAL A 120 38.19 -2.28 27.69
N SER A 121 38.98 -2.86 26.77
CA SER A 121 40.17 -3.66 27.04
C SER A 121 41.15 -2.97 28.01
N ARG A 122 41.67 -3.77 28.96
CA ARG A 122 42.73 -3.37 29.89
C ARG A 122 43.87 -4.36 29.77
N ILE A 123 44.97 -3.93 29.17
CA ILE A 123 46.20 -4.73 29.04
C ILE A 123 47.11 -4.40 30.23
N SER A 124 47.78 -5.39 30.80
CA SER A 124 48.73 -5.19 31.91
C SER A 124 49.99 -4.46 31.43
N ASN A 125 50.65 -3.69 32.31
CA ASN A 125 51.90 -3.01 31.95
C ASN A 125 52.98 -3.99 31.47
N ASP A 126 53.06 -5.18 32.05
CA ASP A 126 54.00 -6.23 31.64
C ASP A 126 53.71 -6.71 30.20
N GLN A 127 52.43 -6.87 29.84
CA GLN A 127 52.04 -7.22 28.47
C GLN A 127 52.23 -6.04 27.50
N LEU A 128 52.04 -4.79 27.94
CA LEU A 128 52.39 -3.61 27.15
C LEU A 128 53.91 -3.52 26.93
N ALA A 129 54.73 -3.93 27.88
CA ALA A 129 56.18 -4.03 27.71
C ALA A 129 56.58 -5.12 26.70
N GLU A 130 55.97 -6.31 26.76
CA GLU A 130 56.17 -7.36 25.74
C GLU A 130 55.71 -6.90 24.34
N ILE A 131 54.57 -6.20 24.21
CA ILE A 131 54.10 -5.61 22.95
C ILE A 131 55.09 -4.55 22.45
N ALA A 132 55.56 -3.66 23.33
CA ALA A 132 56.53 -2.64 22.99
C ALA A 132 57.82 -3.25 22.41
N ILE A 133 58.45 -4.18 23.15
CA ILE A 133 59.70 -4.82 22.72
C ILE A 133 59.45 -5.66 21.46
N GLY A 134 58.31 -6.35 21.34
CA GLY A 134 57.95 -7.12 20.15
C GLY A 134 57.72 -6.28 18.89
N LEU A 135 57.16 -5.07 19.03
CA LEU A 135 57.03 -4.12 17.92
C LEU A 135 58.40 -3.53 17.53
N GLU A 136 59.26 -3.21 18.51
CA GLU A 136 60.63 -2.74 18.27
C GLU A 136 61.49 -3.80 17.56
N GLU A 137 61.50 -5.04 18.05
CA GLU A 137 62.25 -6.16 17.46
C GLU A 137 61.68 -6.64 16.11
N SER A 138 60.44 -6.24 15.75
CA SER A 138 59.87 -6.54 14.43
C SER A 138 60.43 -5.67 13.30
N GLU A 139 61.10 -4.55 13.61
CA GLU A 139 61.58 -3.52 12.67
C GLU A 139 60.50 -2.85 11.77
N ILE A 140 59.24 -3.26 11.86
CA ILE A 140 58.10 -2.68 11.12
C ILE A 140 57.74 -1.29 11.70
N SER A 141 57.33 -0.36 10.82
CA SER A 141 56.82 0.94 11.25
C SER A 141 55.39 0.82 11.78
N PHE A 142 55.01 1.56 12.82
CA PHE A 142 53.71 1.36 13.47
C PHE A 142 53.03 2.62 14.01
N VAL A 143 51.70 2.58 14.15
CA VAL A 143 50.90 3.58 14.86
C VAL A 143 50.12 2.87 15.97
N TRP A 144 50.40 3.16 17.23
CA TRP A 144 49.83 2.45 18.38
C TRP A 144 48.99 3.38 19.26
N VAL A 145 47.71 3.04 19.43
CA VAL A 145 46.79 3.74 20.34
C VAL A 145 46.88 3.13 21.74
N ILE A 146 47.28 3.95 22.72
CA ILE A 146 47.41 3.54 24.13
C ILE A 146 46.43 4.34 24.98
N ARG A 147 45.59 3.65 25.76
CA ARG A 147 44.60 4.29 26.62
C ARG A 147 45.22 4.67 27.96
N LYS A 148 45.06 5.95 28.35
CA LYS A 148 45.30 6.43 29.72
C LYS A 148 44.05 6.22 30.58
N LEU A 149 44.21 5.80 31.83
CA LEU A 149 43.11 5.61 32.77
C LEU A 149 42.95 6.85 33.67
N GLU A 150 41.71 7.31 33.84
CA GLU A 150 41.38 8.36 34.78
C GLU A 150 41.36 7.78 36.21
N ASN A 151 41.90 8.52 37.18
CA ASN A 151 42.17 8.13 38.57
C ASN A 151 43.27 7.06 38.79
N ASP A 152 44.05 6.68 37.78
CA ASP A 152 45.31 5.94 37.99
C ASP A 152 46.50 6.91 37.86
N GLU A 153 47.06 7.34 39.00
CA GLU A 153 48.23 8.23 39.02
C GLU A 153 49.52 7.55 38.51
N LYS A 154 49.50 6.22 38.33
CA LYS A 154 50.62 5.49 37.73
C LYS A 154 50.57 5.63 36.21
N GLN A 155 51.57 6.32 35.67
CA GLN A 155 51.85 6.34 34.22
C GLN A 155 51.87 4.93 33.63
N VAL A 156 51.45 4.82 32.37
CA VAL A 156 51.60 3.58 31.59
C VAL A 156 53.08 3.27 31.47
N LEU A 157 53.50 2.13 32.03
CA LEU A 157 54.90 1.74 32.13
C LEU A 157 55.34 1.00 30.86
N LEU A 158 55.58 1.78 29.80
CA LEU A 158 56.38 1.32 28.66
C LEU A 158 57.86 1.15 29.09
N PRO A 159 58.66 0.30 28.40
CA PRO A 159 60.08 0.13 28.71
C PRO A 159 60.84 1.46 28.68
N GLU A 160 61.79 1.66 29.59
CA GLU A 160 62.53 2.92 29.69
C GLU A 160 63.22 3.26 28.36
N GLY A 161 63.07 4.51 27.91
CA GLY A 161 63.60 5.00 26.62
C GLY A 161 62.92 4.47 25.36
N PHE A 162 61.81 3.72 25.45
CA PHE A 162 61.16 3.11 24.28
C PHE A 162 60.77 4.12 23.19
N GLU A 163 60.11 5.23 23.56
CA GLU A 163 59.66 6.25 22.62
C GLU A 163 60.81 6.90 21.82
N ASP A 164 62.01 6.99 22.41
CA ASP A 164 63.20 7.49 21.72
C ASP A 164 63.86 6.45 20.81
N ARG A 165 63.74 5.14 21.10
CA ARG A 165 64.26 4.07 20.23
C ARG A 165 63.37 3.81 19.02
N ILE A 166 62.05 3.85 19.19
CA ILE A 166 61.07 3.73 18.10
C ILE A 166 60.87 5.04 17.31
N LYS A 167 61.55 6.13 17.71
CA LYS A 167 61.41 7.47 17.14
C LYS A 167 61.56 7.50 15.61
N GLY A 168 60.45 7.80 14.93
CA GLY A 168 60.39 7.86 13.46
C GLY A 168 60.02 6.54 12.77
N LYS A 169 60.11 5.39 13.46
CA LYS A 169 59.51 4.10 13.06
C LYS A 169 58.09 3.93 13.62
N GLY A 170 57.89 4.24 14.90
CA GLY A 170 56.61 4.22 15.58
C GLY A 170 56.02 5.61 15.83
N LEU A 171 54.71 5.66 16.06
CA LEU A 171 53.95 6.81 16.55
C LEU A 171 52.95 6.32 17.61
N ILE A 172 52.97 6.91 18.81
CA ILE A 172 52.06 6.55 19.89
C ILE A 172 51.00 7.64 20.05
N ILE A 173 49.73 7.24 20.10
CA ILE A 173 48.57 8.13 20.33
C ILE A 173 48.01 7.80 21.71
N THR A 174 48.11 8.73 22.67
CA THR A 174 47.57 8.53 24.02
C THR A 174 46.16 9.10 24.12
N GLY A 175 45.14 8.25 24.07
CA GLY A 175 43.72 8.66 24.05
C GLY A 175 42.94 8.05 22.89
N TRP A 176 42.22 8.88 22.13
CA TRP A 176 41.41 8.46 20.98
C TRP A 176 42.10 8.83 19.66
N ALA A 177 41.92 8.02 18.63
CA ALA A 177 42.49 8.21 17.29
C ALA A 177 41.36 8.19 16.23
N PRO A 178 41.49 8.91 15.10
CA PRO A 178 40.53 8.87 14.00
C PRO A 178 40.69 7.55 13.23
N GLN A 179 40.20 6.45 13.81
CA GLN A 179 40.54 5.08 13.41
C GLN A 179 40.25 4.78 11.93
N VAL A 180 39.06 5.14 11.43
CA VAL A 180 38.71 4.88 10.03
C VAL A 180 39.59 5.70 9.09
N LEU A 181 39.88 6.96 9.40
CA LEU A 181 40.79 7.81 8.61
C LEU A 181 42.23 7.26 8.56
N ILE A 182 42.71 6.64 9.65
CA ILE A 182 44.02 5.98 9.69
C ILE A 182 44.03 4.72 8.82
N LEU A 183 42.99 3.88 8.93
CA LEU A 183 42.84 2.63 8.18
C LEU A 183 42.62 2.84 6.67
N ASP A 184 42.04 3.97 6.28
CA ASP A 184 41.78 4.39 4.89
C ASP A 184 43.06 4.87 4.17
N HIS A 185 44.19 5.04 4.89
CA HIS A 185 45.43 5.57 4.33
C HIS A 185 46.36 4.46 3.77
N PRO A 186 46.78 4.52 2.48
CA PRO A 186 47.55 3.46 1.81
C PRO A 186 48.88 3.03 2.43
N ALA A 187 49.42 3.76 3.41
CA ALA A 187 50.61 3.31 4.14
C ALA A 187 50.34 2.15 5.10
N VAL A 188 49.10 1.98 5.57
CA VAL A 188 48.73 0.92 6.52
C VAL A 188 48.60 -0.42 5.79
N GLY A 189 49.54 -1.34 6.09
CA GLY A 189 49.61 -2.69 5.49
C GLY A 189 49.02 -3.79 6.36
N GLY A 190 48.65 -3.48 7.60
CA GLY A 190 47.97 -4.37 8.53
C GLY A 190 47.44 -3.65 9.77
N PHE A 191 46.50 -4.28 10.48
CA PHE A 191 45.86 -3.77 11.69
C PHE A 191 45.83 -4.82 12.80
N MET A 192 46.61 -4.62 13.85
CA MET A 192 46.53 -5.41 15.08
C MET A 192 45.37 -4.91 15.95
N THR A 193 44.40 -5.79 16.23
CA THR A 193 43.14 -5.41 16.87
C THR A 193 42.67 -6.43 17.91
N HIS A 194 41.91 -5.93 18.89
CA HIS A 194 41.23 -6.73 19.92
C HIS A 194 40.08 -7.62 19.41
N CYS A 195 39.90 -7.74 18.09
CA CYS A 195 38.83 -8.49 17.44
C CYS A 195 37.39 -8.04 17.79
N GLY A 196 37.20 -6.80 18.28
CA GLY A 196 35.88 -6.19 18.39
C GLY A 196 35.26 -5.98 17.01
N TRP A 197 34.00 -6.41 16.83
CA TRP A 197 33.39 -6.58 15.51
C TRP A 197 33.43 -5.33 14.61
N ASN A 198 33.11 -4.16 15.15
CA ASN A 198 33.16 -2.90 14.38
C ASN A 198 34.59 -2.58 13.87
N SER A 199 35.64 -2.95 14.62
CA SER A 199 37.03 -2.73 14.17
C SER A 199 37.46 -3.76 13.12
N ILE A 200 36.90 -4.96 13.13
CA ILE A 200 37.06 -5.94 12.04
C ILE A 200 36.40 -5.39 10.77
N LEU A 201 35.15 -4.92 10.86
CA LEU A 201 34.44 -4.29 9.75
C LEU A 201 35.12 -3.03 9.22
N GLU A 202 35.73 -2.21 10.08
CA GLU A 202 36.47 -1.01 9.65
C GLU A 202 37.76 -1.38 8.90
N GLY A 203 38.50 -2.40 9.33
CA GLY A 203 39.65 -2.94 8.58
C GLY A 203 39.25 -3.59 7.25
N ILE A 204 38.13 -4.33 7.22
CA ILE A 204 37.58 -4.91 6.00
C ILE A 204 37.11 -3.81 5.04
N SER A 205 36.41 -2.80 5.54
CA SER A 205 35.90 -1.66 4.75
C SER A 205 37.03 -0.95 3.99
N THR A 206 38.22 -0.84 4.58
CA THR A 206 39.38 -0.16 4.00
C THR A 206 40.39 -1.10 3.30
N GLY A 207 40.16 -2.42 3.32
CA GLY A 207 41.06 -3.38 2.68
C GLY A 207 42.37 -3.66 3.44
N VAL A 208 42.36 -3.53 4.77
CA VAL A 208 43.54 -3.74 5.64
C VAL A 208 43.45 -5.10 6.36
N PRO A 209 44.44 -5.99 6.22
CA PRO A 209 44.41 -7.32 6.83
C PRO A 209 44.79 -7.25 8.32
N LEU A 210 44.47 -8.30 9.09
CA LEU A 210 44.39 -8.19 10.56
C LEU A 210 45.47 -9.03 11.29
N ILE A 211 45.91 -8.55 12.46
CA ILE A 211 46.53 -9.39 13.50
C ILE A 211 45.55 -9.46 14.66
N THR A 212 45.17 -10.67 15.04
CA THR A 212 44.11 -10.91 16.02
C THR A 212 44.68 -11.05 17.43
N TRP A 213 44.16 -10.24 18.35
CA TRP A 213 44.51 -10.22 19.77
C TRP A 213 43.24 -10.20 20.65
N PRO A 214 42.45 -11.27 20.69
CA PRO A 214 41.25 -11.31 21.52
C PRO A 214 41.61 -11.18 23.01
N VAL A 215 40.77 -10.48 23.78
CA VAL A 215 41.01 -10.22 25.22
C VAL A 215 39.96 -10.91 26.10
N PHE A 216 38.69 -10.84 25.72
CA PHE A 216 37.57 -11.49 26.42
C PHE A 216 36.36 -11.70 25.47
N GLY A 217 35.37 -12.48 25.90
CA GLY A 217 34.04 -12.49 25.27
C GLY A 217 34.00 -13.08 23.85
N GLU A 218 33.24 -12.42 22.98
CA GLU A 218 33.01 -12.75 21.58
C GLU A 218 34.29 -12.69 20.72
N GLN A 219 35.27 -11.88 21.14
CA GLN A 219 36.51 -11.57 20.39
C GLN A 219 37.29 -12.82 19.97
N PHE A 220 37.26 -13.89 20.77
CA PHE A 220 37.92 -15.17 20.46
C PHE A 220 37.27 -15.89 19.27
N HIS A 221 35.94 -15.82 19.14
CA HIS A 221 35.20 -16.36 18.00
C HIS A 221 35.46 -15.49 16.76
N ASN A 222 35.48 -14.17 16.94
CA ASN A 222 35.83 -13.22 15.88
C ASN A 222 37.27 -13.41 15.37
N GLN A 223 38.22 -13.79 16.23
CA GLN A 223 39.56 -14.21 15.82
C GLN A 223 39.47 -15.40 14.85
N LYS A 224 38.76 -16.47 15.23
CA LYS A 224 38.61 -17.68 14.40
C LYS A 224 38.00 -17.36 13.03
N PHE A 225 36.98 -16.50 12.98
CA PHE A 225 36.43 -16.00 11.71
C PHE A 225 37.50 -15.30 10.85
N VAL A 226 38.25 -14.35 11.42
CA VAL A 226 39.30 -13.60 10.70
C VAL A 226 40.44 -14.49 10.20
N THR A 227 40.90 -15.47 11.00
CA THR A 227 42.11 -16.25 10.71
C THR A 227 41.85 -17.56 9.96
N GLU A 228 40.75 -18.25 10.23
CA GLU A 228 40.48 -19.60 9.72
C GLU A 228 39.39 -19.61 8.63
N VAL A 229 38.38 -18.73 8.72
CA VAL A 229 37.25 -18.65 7.76
C VAL A 229 37.59 -17.67 6.63
N ALA A 230 37.61 -16.36 6.90
CA ALA A 230 37.90 -15.32 5.91
C ALA A 230 39.37 -15.38 5.45
N ARG A 231 40.28 -15.79 6.35
CA ARG A 231 41.75 -15.89 6.13
C ARG A 231 42.34 -14.54 5.68
N ILE A 232 41.90 -13.47 6.34
CA ILE A 232 42.35 -12.09 6.13
C ILE A 232 43.29 -11.61 7.24
N GLY A 233 43.71 -12.50 8.14
CA GLY A 233 44.59 -12.18 9.24
C GLY A 233 45.18 -13.40 9.94
N ILE A 234 46.00 -13.15 10.96
CA ILE A 234 46.73 -14.16 11.71
C ILE A 234 46.65 -13.94 13.22
N GLN A 235 46.68 -15.04 13.98
CA GLN A 235 46.68 -15.01 15.45
C GLN A 235 48.07 -14.74 16.02
N VAL A 236 48.12 -13.90 17.05
CA VAL A 236 49.37 -13.51 17.75
C VAL A 236 49.75 -14.47 18.90
N GLY A 237 48.95 -15.52 19.14
CA GLY A 237 49.22 -16.52 20.19
C GLY A 237 48.48 -16.31 21.52
N VAL A 238 47.33 -15.62 21.54
CA VAL A 238 46.47 -15.57 22.74
C VAL A 238 45.68 -16.88 22.86
N GLU A 239 46.10 -17.76 23.76
CA GLU A 239 45.53 -19.11 23.93
C GLU A 239 44.40 -19.23 24.97
N LYS A 240 44.18 -18.22 25.83
CA LYS A 240 43.29 -18.35 27.01
C LYS A 240 42.23 -17.27 27.11
N TRP A 241 40.98 -17.71 27.28
CA TRP A 241 39.80 -16.88 27.49
C TRP A 241 39.79 -16.27 28.90
N ASN A 242 39.53 -14.96 29.03
CA ASN A 242 39.45 -14.27 30.32
C ASN A 242 38.05 -13.72 30.59
N PHE A 243 37.65 -13.73 31.87
CA PHE A 243 36.39 -13.14 32.32
C PHE A 243 36.49 -11.61 32.41
N TRP A 244 35.37 -10.92 32.17
CA TRP A 244 35.21 -9.48 31.90
C TRP A 244 35.91 -8.47 32.85
N VAL A 245 36.39 -8.89 34.03
CA VAL A 245 36.90 -8.01 35.09
C VAL A 245 38.39 -8.22 35.40
N ASP A 246 38.96 -9.39 35.06
CA ASP A 246 40.32 -9.81 35.46
C ASP A 246 41.20 -10.19 34.25
N ALA A 247 41.25 -9.31 33.25
CA ALA A 247 42.09 -9.43 32.04
C ALA A 247 43.63 -9.30 32.30
N LYS A 248 44.11 -9.73 33.47
CA LYS A 248 45.52 -9.68 33.89
C LYS A 248 46.37 -10.84 33.37
N ASN A 249 45.73 -11.90 32.86
CA ASN A 249 46.36 -13.21 32.64
C ASN A 249 46.64 -13.55 31.15
N VAL A 250 46.55 -12.58 30.22
CA VAL A 250 47.14 -12.73 28.89
C VAL A 250 48.63 -12.42 28.97
N SER A 251 49.48 -13.37 28.57
CA SER A 251 50.93 -13.18 28.46
C SER A 251 51.46 -13.78 27.14
N VAL A 252 51.20 -13.09 26.04
CA VAL A 252 51.87 -13.32 24.75
C VAL A 252 53.26 -12.69 24.82
N LYS A 253 54.28 -13.48 24.53
CA LYS A 253 55.67 -13.01 24.52
C LYS A 253 56.02 -12.28 23.23
N LYS A 254 56.95 -11.34 23.32
CA LYS A 254 57.50 -10.56 22.21
C LYS A 254 57.90 -11.39 21.00
N GLU A 255 58.44 -12.60 21.16
CA GLU A 255 58.86 -13.43 20.02
C GLU A 255 57.70 -13.84 19.10
N GLU A 256 56.52 -14.13 19.65
CA GLU A 256 55.32 -14.44 18.86
C GLU A 256 54.71 -13.18 18.21
N ILE A 257 54.88 -12.01 18.85
CA ILE A 257 54.49 -10.71 18.30
C ILE A 257 55.39 -10.35 17.10
N VAL A 258 56.72 -10.45 17.25
CA VAL A 258 57.70 -10.26 16.16
C VAL A 258 57.36 -11.17 14.98
N LYS A 259 57.14 -12.45 15.25
CA LYS A 259 56.79 -13.48 14.26
C LYS A 259 55.50 -13.15 13.51
N ALA A 260 54.41 -12.83 14.22
CA ALA A 260 53.15 -12.45 13.59
C ALA A 260 53.29 -11.16 12.77
N VAL A 261 53.84 -10.09 13.35
CA VAL A 261 54.02 -8.81 12.66
C VAL A 261 54.89 -8.96 11.40
N THR A 262 55.97 -9.74 11.47
CA THR A 262 56.83 -10.03 10.31
C THR A 262 56.07 -10.84 9.25
N GLN A 263 55.29 -11.86 9.65
CA GLN A 263 54.55 -12.71 8.72
C GLN A 263 53.41 -11.98 7.99
N LEU A 264 52.68 -11.07 8.66
CA LEU A 264 51.66 -10.28 7.97
C LEU A 264 52.27 -9.25 7.01
N MET A 265 53.42 -8.70 7.36
CA MET A 265 54.08 -7.64 6.59
C MET A 265 55.07 -8.18 5.53
N SER A 266 55.29 -9.50 5.47
CA SER A 266 56.04 -10.17 4.41
C SER A 266 55.19 -10.39 3.14
N SER A 267 55.75 -11.12 2.17
CA SER A 267 55.02 -11.71 1.04
C SER A 267 53.81 -12.55 1.45
N ASP A 268 53.85 -13.17 2.62
CA ASP A 268 52.90 -14.22 3.01
C ASP A 268 51.54 -13.58 3.38
N GLY A 269 51.55 -12.34 3.85
CA GLY A 269 50.36 -11.50 3.98
C GLY A 269 49.82 -10.91 2.67
N GLU A 270 50.45 -11.13 1.52
CA GLU A 270 49.95 -10.59 0.24
C GLU A 270 48.67 -11.31 -0.22
N GLU A 271 48.52 -12.60 0.05
CA GLU A 271 47.23 -13.29 -0.18
C GLU A 271 46.13 -12.70 0.72
N MET A 272 46.44 -12.40 1.99
CA MET A 272 45.50 -11.79 2.93
C MET A 272 45.07 -10.40 2.48
N ARG A 273 46.02 -9.55 2.01
CA ARG A 273 45.73 -8.24 1.40
C ARG A 273 44.81 -8.36 0.18
N ASN A 274 45.07 -9.32 -0.70
CA ASN A 274 44.24 -9.56 -1.88
C ASN A 274 42.85 -10.15 -1.55
N ARG A 275 42.70 -10.87 -0.43
CA ARG A 275 41.40 -11.33 0.09
C ARG A 275 40.59 -10.17 0.65
N VAL A 276 41.14 -9.42 1.60
CA VAL A 276 40.41 -8.34 2.29
C VAL A 276 40.04 -7.18 1.35
N LYS A 277 40.82 -6.92 0.29
CA LYS A 277 40.46 -5.92 -0.73
C LYS A 277 39.17 -6.29 -1.49
N ARG A 278 38.93 -7.57 -1.78
CA ARG A 278 37.66 -7.99 -2.41
C ARG A 278 36.48 -7.77 -1.45
N LEU A 279 36.64 -8.12 -0.18
CA LEU A 279 35.62 -7.85 0.86
C LEU A 279 35.34 -6.35 1.03
N SER A 280 36.33 -5.46 0.87
CA SER A 280 36.15 -4.00 0.83
C SER A 280 35.26 -3.57 -0.35
N GLU A 281 35.56 -4.05 -1.56
CA GLU A 281 34.80 -3.74 -2.78
C GLU A 281 33.34 -4.25 -2.69
N MET A 282 33.14 -5.39 -2.03
CA MET A 282 31.83 -5.99 -1.79
C MET A 282 31.06 -5.25 -0.68
N ALA A 283 31.72 -4.80 0.39
CA ALA A 283 31.15 -3.91 1.41
C ALA A 283 30.64 -2.59 0.81
N PHE A 284 31.41 -1.96 -0.08
CA PHE A 284 31.01 -0.76 -0.81
C PHE A 284 29.87 -0.97 -1.80
N THR A 285 29.60 -2.23 -2.19
CA THR A 285 28.48 -2.61 -3.05
C THR A 285 27.24 -2.89 -2.20
N ALA A 286 27.39 -3.54 -1.04
CA ALA A 286 26.32 -3.84 -0.09
C ALA A 286 25.52 -2.63 0.40
N VAL A 287 26.19 -1.51 0.66
CA VAL A 287 25.57 -0.27 1.18
C VAL A 287 24.92 0.63 0.13
N LYS A 288 25.12 0.35 -1.17
CA LYS A 288 24.53 1.13 -2.27
C LYS A 288 23.12 0.65 -2.61
N GLU A 289 22.40 1.44 -3.38
CA GLU A 289 21.14 1.01 -3.99
C GLU A 289 21.32 -0.28 -4.83
N GLY A 290 20.40 -1.23 -4.70
CA GLY A 290 20.56 -2.62 -5.20
C GLY A 290 21.55 -3.49 -4.40
N GLY A 291 22.28 -2.90 -3.46
CA GLY A 291 23.12 -3.60 -2.50
C GLY A 291 22.29 -4.39 -1.48
N SER A 292 22.96 -5.34 -0.83
CA SER A 292 22.36 -6.18 0.20
C SER A 292 21.89 -5.39 1.42
N SER A 293 22.77 -4.68 2.11
CA SER A 293 22.40 -3.89 3.29
C SER A 293 21.43 -2.75 2.99
N TYR A 294 21.35 -2.27 1.73
CA TYR A 294 20.25 -1.42 1.27
C TYR A 294 18.93 -2.20 1.18
N THR A 295 18.90 -3.32 0.47
CA THR A 295 17.74 -4.26 0.40
C THR A 295 17.20 -4.57 1.80
N ASN A 296 18.10 -4.88 2.74
CA ASN A 296 17.78 -5.32 4.09
C ASN A 296 17.16 -4.19 4.90
N LEU A 297 17.65 -2.95 4.75
CA LEU A 297 17.08 -1.76 5.38
C LEU A 297 15.75 -1.33 4.73
N THR A 298 15.64 -1.40 3.39
CA THR A 298 14.40 -1.14 2.67
C THR A 298 13.33 -2.09 3.14
N ALA A 299 13.58 -3.41 3.06
CA ALA A 299 12.69 -4.43 3.58
C ALA A 299 12.22 -4.09 5.01
N LEU A 300 13.16 -3.85 5.95
CA LEU A 300 12.86 -3.57 7.36
C LEU A 300 11.79 -2.48 7.58
N ILE A 301 11.74 -1.44 6.76
CA ILE A 301 10.84 -0.28 6.93
C ILE A 301 9.36 -0.64 6.69
N GLU A 302 9.07 -1.75 6.01
CA GLU A 302 7.85 -1.85 5.20
C GLU A 302 6.72 -2.75 5.75
N GLU A 303 7.00 -3.57 6.75
CA GLU A 303 6.03 -4.48 7.40
C GLU A 303 5.76 -3.96 8.83
N LEU A 304 5.48 -2.65 8.98
CA LEU A 304 5.36 -1.95 10.29
C LEU A 304 4.29 -0.82 10.33
N LYS A 305 3.29 -0.78 9.42
CA LYS A 305 2.36 0.37 9.26
C LYS A 305 0.88 -0.08 9.14
N THR A 306 -0.02 0.41 10.02
CA THR A 306 -1.48 0.07 10.02
C THR A 306 -2.46 1.26 10.17
N PRO A 307 -2.37 2.16 11.17
CA PRO A 307 -3.56 2.90 11.63
C PRO A 307 -4.06 4.10 10.81
N ARG A 308 -3.50 4.36 9.61
CA ARG A 308 -3.85 5.50 8.74
C ARG A 308 -5.34 5.51 8.35
N LEU A 309 -5.94 4.31 8.22
CA LEU A 309 -7.31 4.09 7.74
C LEU A 309 -8.39 4.74 8.61
N PHE A 310 -8.18 4.90 9.92
CA PHE A 310 -9.18 5.47 10.82
C PHE A 310 -9.20 7.00 10.76
N ALA A 311 -8.03 7.65 10.72
CA ALA A 311 -7.92 9.11 10.68
C ALA A 311 -8.53 9.70 9.39
N ALA A 312 -8.38 9.00 8.26
CA ALA A 312 -9.02 9.34 6.99
C ALA A 312 -10.57 9.33 7.05
N ARG A 313 -11.18 8.68 8.07
CA ARG A 313 -12.63 8.65 8.28
C ARG A 313 -13.16 9.75 9.22
N GLY A 314 -12.33 10.73 9.61
CA GLY A 314 -12.68 11.73 10.61
C GLY A 314 -12.76 11.17 12.04
N VAL A 315 -12.26 9.96 12.27
CA VAL A 315 -12.13 9.35 13.60
C VAL A 315 -10.71 9.59 14.08
N LYS A 316 -10.54 10.31 15.19
CA LYS A 316 -9.22 10.56 15.77
C LYS A 316 -8.49 9.24 16.05
N ALA A 317 -7.41 8.98 15.32
CA ALA A 317 -6.64 7.74 15.44
C ALA A 317 -5.38 8.00 16.26
N THR A 318 -5.25 7.36 17.43
CA THR A 318 -4.02 7.43 18.22
C THR A 318 -3.26 6.12 18.12
N ILE A 319 -2.12 6.15 17.43
CA ILE A 319 -1.18 5.04 17.32
C ILE A 319 -0.47 4.90 18.66
N ILE A 320 -0.88 3.94 19.49
CA ILE A 320 -0.09 3.53 20.64
C ILE A 320 0.89 2.46 20.16
N THR A 321 2.17 2.80 20.14
CA THR A 321 3.24 1.91 19.67
C THR A 321 4.55 2.21 20.40
N THR A 322 5.63 1.56 19.98
CA THR A 322 6.93 1.54 20.67
C THR A 322 8.00 2.26 19.83
N PRO A 323 9.14 2.71 20.40
CA PRO A 323 10.07 3.64 19.74
C PRO A 323 10.58 3.25 18.34
N ARG A 324 10.98 2.00 18.11
CA ARG A 324 11.45 1.47 16.81
C ARG A 324 10.31 1.47 15.79
N ASN A 325 9.13 1.00 16.20
CA ASN A 325 7.93 0.91 15.35
C ASN A 325 7.31 2.30 15.05
N ALA A 326 7.46 3.24 15.98
CA ALA A 326 7.19 4.65 15.77
C ALA A 326 8.15 5.24 14.74
N SER A 327 9.45 4.91 14.79
CA SER A 327 10.45 5.50 13.89
C SER A 327 10.28 5.12 12.40
N THR A 328 9.78 3.92 12.10
CA THR A 328 9.46 3.48 10.73
C THR A 328 8.14 4.04 10.20
N SER A 329 7.28 4.50 11.11
CA SER A 329 5.99 5.12 10.78
C SER A 329 6.05 6.66 10.82
N SER A 330 7.02 7.28 11.49
CA SER A 330 7.00 8.70 11.87
C SER A 330 6.95 9.65 10.67
N LYS A 331 7.90 9.56 9.73
CA LYS A 331 7.91 10.37 8.49
C LYS A 331 6.57 10.32 7.75
N VAL A 332 5.93 9.17 7.79
CA VAL A 332 4.71 8.81 7.06
C VAL A 332 3.48 9.38 7.80
N ILE A 333 3.42 9.25 9.12
CA ILE A 333 2.42 9.90 10.00
C ILE A 333 2.55 11.42 10.01
N ASP A 334 3.77 11.96 9.99
CA ASP A 334 3.99 13.40 9.97
C ASP A 334 3.58 14.01 8.62
N ARG A 335 3.75 13.26 7.51
CA ARG A 335 3.15 13.59 6.21
C ARG A 335 1.62 13.57 6.25
N ASP A 336 1.02 12.64 6.99
CA ASP A 336 -0.44 12.53 7.17
C ASP A 336 -1.02 13.65 8.05
N ARG A 337 -0.30 14.05 9.10
CA ARG A 337 -0.62 15.25 9.90
C ARG A 337 -0.55 16.52 9.06
N LEU A 338 0.47 16.62 8.20
CA LEU A 338 0.65 17.76 7.28
C LEU A 338 -0.42 17.80 6.16
N SER A 339 -0.99 16.65 5.76
CA SER A 339 -2.14 16.61 4.83
C SER A 339 -3.49 16.89 5.52
N GLY A 340 -3.54 16.88 6.86
CA GLY A 340 -4.69 17.31 7.66
C GLY A 340 -5.46 16.19 8.36
N LEU A 341 -4.91 14.98 8.48
CA LEU A 341 -5.53 13.88 9.21
C LEU A 341 -5.32 14.02 10.73
N ASP A 342 -6.37 13.81 11.54
CA ASP A 342 -6.29 13.74 13.01
C ASP A 342 -5.71 12.38 13.44
N ILE A 343 -4.42 12.21 13.15
CA ILE A 343 -3.62 11.05 13.51
C ILE A 343 -2.52 11.47 14.49
N ASP A 344 -2.53 10.82 15.65
CA ASP A 344 -1.53 11.02 16.69
C ASP A 344 -0.71 9.74 16.90
N ILE A 345 0.50 9.89 17.45
CA ILE A 345 1.35 8.77 17.82
C ILE A 345 1.85 8.95 19.24
N GLN A 346 1.48 8.00 20.10
CA GLN A 346 1.84 7.94 21.50
C GLN A 346 2.81 6.79 21.70
N VAL A 347 4.05 7.13 22.05
CA VAL A 347 5.16 6.18 22.14
C VAL A 347 5.27 5.68 23.58
N ILE A 348 4.82 4.45 23.83
CA ILE A 348 5.06 3.80 25.13
C ILE A 348 6.46 3.16 25.13
N PRO A 349 7.28 3.38 26.17
CA PRO A 349 8.55 2.67 26.32
C PRO A 349 8.29 1.17 26.37
N PHE A 350 8.86 0.42 25.43
CA PHE A 350 8.78 -1.04 25.47
C PHE A 350 9.60 -1.54 26.67
N PRO A 351 9.01 -2.30 27.61
CA PRO A 351 9.60 -2.65 28.91
C PRO A 351 10.58 -3.82 28.77
N ALA A 352 11.46 -3.70 27.78
CA ALA A 352 12.30 -4.78 27.31
C ALA A 352 13.16 -5.30 28.47
N LYS A 353 14.04 -4.44 28.99
CA LYS A 353 15.00 -4.76 30.05
C LYS A 353 14.37 -5.36 31.30
N GLU A 354 13.16 -4.91 31.62
CA GLU A 354 12.38 -5.30 32.79
C GLU A 354 11.77 -6.70 32.64
N ALA A 355 11.28 -7.05 31.45
CA ALA A 355 10.75 -8.38 31.12
C ALA A 355 11.83 -9.45 30.91
N GLY A 356 13.09 -9.03 30.83
CA GLY A 356 14.22 -9.88 30.47
C GLY A 356 14.75 -9.65 29.07
N LEU A 357 14.06 -8.82 28.27
CA LEU A 357 14.49 -8.43 26.94
C LEU A 357 15.70 -7.46 26.91
N SER A 358 16.13 -7.10 25.71
CA SER A 358 17.36 -6.42 25.34
C SER A 358 17.02 -5.11 24.64
N GLN A 359 18.00 -4.22 24.58
CA GLN A 359 17.75 -2.82 24.30
C GLN A 359 17.64 -2.55 22.78
N GLY A 360 16.42 -2.70 22.25
CA GLY A 360 16.09 -2.54 20.83
C GLY A 360 15.08 -3.57 20.31
N THR A 361 14.80 -4.61 21.11
CA THR A 361 13.71 -5.56 20.94
C THR A 361 12.34 -4.88 20.94
N GLU A 362 11.49 -5.05 19.92
CA GLU A 362 10.13 -4.46 19.90
C GLU A 362 9.00 -5.24 19.17
N ASN A 363 9.24 -6.39 18.50
CA ASN A 363 8.16 -7.27 17.99
C ASN A 363 8.60 -8.78 17.99
N LEU A 364 8.02 -9.67 17.15
CA LEU A 364 8.16 -11.15 16.99
C LEU A 364 9.24 -11.92 16.10
N ASP A 365 9.98 -11.46 15.07
CA ASP A 365 10.75 -12.37 14.16
C ASP A 365 12.24 -12.12 13.74
N ASP A 366 13.34 -12.18 14.52
CA ASP A 366 13.70 -11.62 15.83
C ASP A 366 13.39 -12.47 17.08
N ILE A 367 12.30 -13.24 17.23
CA ILE A 367 12.24 -14.25 18.31
C ILE A 367 13.14 -15.43 17.90
N ILE A 368 14.44 -15.17 17.82
CA ILE A 368 15.50 -16.02 17.25
C ILE A 368 15.74 -17.37 17.99
N SER A 369 14.72 -17.96 18.63
CA SER A 369 14.58 -19.41 18.89
C SER A 369 13.14 -19.73 19.40
N PRO A 370 12.73 -21.01 19.42
CA PRO A 370 11.48 -21.44 20.04
C PRO A 370 11.32 -21.20 21.55
N ASP A 371 12.38 -21.34 22.37
CA ASP A 371 12.25 -21.50 23.85
C ASP A 371 11.63 -20.28 24.56
N LEU A 372 11.46 -19.21 23.79
CA LEU A 372 11.59 -17.85 24.25
C LEU A 372 10.39 -16.98 23.87
N ILE A 373 9.49 -17.47 23.04
CA ILE A 373 8.18 -16.85 22.80
C ILE A 373 7.50 -16.44 24.14
N SER A 374 7.81 -17.19 25.22
CA SER A 374 7.71 -16.83 26.64
C SER A 374 7.99 -15.35 27.04
N ASN A 375 9.22 -14.83 27.14
CA ASN A 375 9.42 -13.47 27.70
C ASN A 375 9.12 -12.32 26.74
N PHE A 376 8.98 -12.55 25.43
CA PHE A 376 8.33 -11.56 24.59
C PHE A 376 6.87 -11.42 24.98
N GLY A 377 6.17 -12.54 25.22
CA GLY A 377 4.86 -12.54 25.88
C GLY A 377 4.87 -11.79 27.21
N LYS A 378 5.92 -11.96 28.04
CA LYS A 378 6.07 -11.20 29.31
C LYS A 378 6.26 -9.69 29.08
N ALA A 379 7.04 -9.27 28.09
CA ALA A 379 7.24 -7.85 27.79
C ALA A 379 6.02 -7.19 27.15
N VAL A 380 5.38 -7.90 26.23
CA VAL A 380 4.08 -7.55 25.67
C VAL A 380 3.07 -7.39 26.81
N GLN A 381 2.98 -8.33 27.76
CA GLN A 381 2.14 -8.17 28.96
C GLN A 381 2.54 -6.95 29.80
N MET A 382 3.83 -6.65 29.95
CA MET A 382 4.29 -5.50 30.72
C MET A 382 3.97 -4.13 30.07
N LEU A 383 3.61 -4.09 28.78
CA LEU A 383 3.03 -2.89 28.15
C LEU A 383 1.64 -2.54 28.70
N GLN A 384 0.94 -3.50 29.32
CA GLN A 384 -0.41 -3.30 29.87
C GLN A 384 -0.47 -2.09 30.81
N LEU A 385 0.41 -1.97 31.80
CA LEU A 385 0.34 -0.88 32.78
C LEU A 385 0.67 0.52 32.19
N PRO A 386 1.68 0.70 31.30
CA PRO A 386 1.82 1.92 30.51
C PRO A 386 0.62 2.23 29.61
N PHE A 387 0.07 1.22 28.92
CA PHE A 387 -1.07 1.36 28.01
C PHE A 387 -2.35 1.75 28.78
N GLU A 388 -2.62 1.15 29.94
CA GLU A 388 -3.73 1.50 30.84
C GLU A 388 -3.71 2.99 31.25
N LYS A 389 -2.53 3.57 31.47
CA LYS A 389 -2.39 5.00 31.81
C LYS A 389 -2.79 5.88 30.62
N LEU A 390 -2.28 5.57 29.43
CA LEU A 390 -2.70 6.26 28.21
C LEU A 390 -4.20 6.08 27.93
N VAL A 391 -4.77 4.89 28.16
CA VAL A 391 -6.22 4.66 28.01
C VAL A 391 -7.03 5.52 29.00
N HIS A 392 -6.58 5.68 30.24
CA HIS A 392 -7.20 6.56 31.23
C HIS A 392 -7.10 8.06 30.86
N GLU A 393 -5.98 8.48 30.26
CA GLU A 393 -5.71 9.86 29.85
C GLU A 393 -6.43 10.25 28.55
N LEU A 394 -6.31 9.40 27.51
CA LEU A 394 -6.88 9.60 26.16
C LEU A 394 -8.38 9.27 26.09
N ARG A 395 -8.87 8.36 26.95
CA ARG A 395 -10.26 7.88 27.00
C ARG A 395 -10.82 7.40 25.65
N PRO A 396 -10.13 6.47 24.94
CA PRO A 396 -10.52 6.05 23.61
C PRO A 396 -11.85 5.28 23.62
N ASN A 397 -12.67 5.46 22.57
CA ASN A 397 -13.96 4.78 22.44
C ASN A 397 -13.86 3.31 21.99
N VAL A 398 -12.71 2.89 21.48
CA VAL A 398 -12.43 1.53 21.00
C VAL A 398 -10.91 1.28 21.03
N ILE A 399 -10.50 0.02 21.23
CA ILE A 399 -9.11 -0.43 21.12
C ILE A 399 -9.03 -1.44 19.97
N VAL A 400 -8.28 -1.13 18.92
CA VAL A 400 -7.91 -2.12 17.89
C VAL A 400 -6.52 -2.66 18.21
N ALA A 401 -6.38 -3.96 18.37
CA ALA A 401 -5.11 -4.60 18.76
C ALA A 401 -4.90 -5.92 18.03
N ASP A 402 -3.68 -6.17 17.56
CA ASP A 402 -3.25 -7.41 16.93
C ASP A 402 -3.54 -8.65 17.80
N MET A 403 -3.78 -9.81 17.18
CA MET A 403 -4.06 -11.06 17.90
C MET A 403 -2.96 -11.45 18.90
N PHE A 404 -1.69 -11.09 18.66
CA PHE A 404 -0.58 -11.35 19.57
C PHE A 404 -0.51 -10.38 20.79
N ILE A 405 -1.51 -9.51 20.98
CA ILE A 405 -1.65 -8.61 22.14
C ILE A 405 -2.87 -9.03 22.99
N PRO A 406 -2.86 -10.20 23.67
CA PRO A 406 -4.06 -10.78 24.27
C PRO A 406 -4.65 -9.93 25.42
N TRP A 407 -3.81 -9.34 26.27
CA TRP A 407 -4.19 -8.49 27.41
C TRP A 407 -4.87 -7.16 27.03
N ALA A 408 -4.90 -6.81 25.74
CA ALA A 408 -5.70 -5.69 25.26
C ALA A 408 -7.18 -5.88 25.62
N VAL A 409 -7.68 -7.13 25.65
CA VAL A 409 -9.06 -7.44 26.06
C VAL A 409 -9.30 -7.20 27.56
N GLU A 410 -8.33 -7.55 28.41
CA GLU A 410 -8.38 -7.31 29.86
C GLU A 410 -8.42 -5.80 30.16
N THR A 411 -7.58 -5.03 29.46
CA THR A 411 -7.51 -3.58 29.60
C THR A 411 -8.79 -2.91 29.12
N ALA A 412 -9.31 -3.35 27.97
CA ALA A 412 -10.56 -2.86 27.42
C ALA A 412 -11.72 -3.12 28.41
N GLY A 413 -11.83 -4.35 28.94
CA GLY A 413 -12.80 -4.70 29.98
C GLY A 413 -12.67 -3.87 31.26
N LYS A 414 -11.43 -3.61 31.73
CA LYS A 414 -11.14 -2.80 32.93
C LYS A 414 -11.67 -1.36 32.83
N PHE A 415 -11.66 -0.78 31.63
CA PHE A 415 -12.14 0.59 31.39
C PHE A 415 -13.55 0.66 30.76
N GLY A 416 -14.20 -0.47 30.48
CA GLY A 416 -15.52 -0.52 29.82
C GLY A 416 -15.49 -0.16 28.33
N ILE A 417 -14.36 -0.40 27.67
CA ILE A 417 -14.09 -0.09 26.26
C ILE A 417 -14.16 -1.39 25.44
N PRO A 418 -14.65 -1.40 24.19
CA PRO A 418 -14.57 -2.56 23.31
C PRO A 418 -13.15 -2.76 22.74
N ARG A 419 -12.65 -4.00 22.75
CA ARG A 419 -11.46 -4.43 21.99
C ARG A 419 -11.88 -5.12 20.70
N ILE A 420 -11.26 -4.74 19.58
CA ILE A 420 -11.35 -5.43 18.30
C ILE A 420 -10.00 -6.09 18.01
N VAL A 421 -10.02 -7.36 17.56
CA VAL A 421 -8.80 -8.08 17.17
C VAL A 421 -8.44 -7.81 15.71
N PHE A 422 -7.15 -7.71 15.37
CA PHE A 422 -6.68 -7.61 13.99
C PHE A 422 -5.94 -8.88 13.57
N HIS A 423 -6.21 -9.37 12.35
CA HIS A 423 -5.54 -10.51 11.72
C HIS A 423 -4.98 -10.14 10.34
N GLY A 424 -3.72 -10.53 10.08
CA GLY A 424 -3.01 -10.30 8.82
C GLY A 424 -3.26 -11.33 7.70
N THR A 425 -4.17 -12.29 7.90
CA THR A 425 -4.45 -13.43 6.99
C THR A 425 -5.94 -13.52 6.61
N CYS A 426 -6.33 -14.48 5.76
CA CYS A 426 -7.71 -14.65 5.28
C CYS A 426 -8.63 -15.46 6.22
N LEU A 427 -9.94 -15.35 5.99
CA LEU A 427 -10.96 -16.10 6.73
C LEU A 427 -10.89 -17.60 6.43
N PHE A 428 -10.56 -17.99 5.21
CA PHE A 428 -10.29 -19.39 4.84
C PHE A 428 -9.30 -20.02 5.82
N SER A 429 -8.15 -19.38 6.01
CA SER A 429 -7.05 -19.88 6.85
C SER A 429 -7.38 -19.88 8.34
N LEU A 430 -8.23 -18.96 8.81
CA LEU A 430 -8.78 -18.98 10.16
C LEU A 430 -9.78 -20.14 10.35
N CYS A 431 -10.69 -20.36 9.39
CA CYS A 431 -11.69 -21.43 9.45
C CYS A 431 -11.08 -22.83 9.37
N VAL A 432 -10.08 -23.04 8.50
CA VAL A 432 -9.31 -24.30 8.44
C VAL A 432 -8.63 -24.56 9.79
N SER A 433 -7.95 -23.54 10.34
CA SER A 433 -7.29 -23.65 11.65
C SER A 433 -8.26 -24.02 12.78
N GLU A 434 -9.49 -23.51 12.75
CA GLU A 434 -10.48 -23.80 13.79
C GLU A 434 -11.15 -25.17 13.64
N SER A 435 -11.43 -25.62 12.40
CA SER A 435 -11.89 -26.98 12.15
C SER A 435 -10.87 -28.02 12.61
N LEU A 436 -9.60 -27.87 12.25
CA LEU A 436 -8.55 -28.84 12.57
C LEU A 436 -8.34 -29.00 14.09
N ARG A 437 -8.44 -27.89 14.85
CA ARG A 437 -8.44 -27.91 16.34
C ARG A 437 -9.67 -28.61 16.92
N SER A 438 -10.84 -28.41 16.32
CA SER A 438 -12.13 -28.90 16.82
C SER A 438 -12.33 -30.39 16.59
N PHE A 439 -11.83 -30.94 15.48
CA PHE A 439 -12.10 -32.31 15.06
C PHE A 439 -10.93 -33.29 15.22
N GLN A 440 -9.69 -32.81 15.39
CA GLN A 440 -8.48 -33.58 15.70
C GLN A 440 -8.39 -34.98 15.04
N PRO A 441 -8.07 -35.07 13.73
CA PRO A 441 -8.06 -36.35 13.02
C PRO A 441 -7.19 -37.41 13.70
N ASP A 442 -7.65 -38.67 13.59
CA ASP A 442 -7.00 -39.86 14.15
C ASP A 442 -5.96 -40.36 13.14
N ILE A 443 -4.69 -40.23 13.50
CA ILE A 443 -3.56 -40.28 12.56
C ILE A 443 -2.83 -41.62 12.69
N THR A 444 -2.78 -42.37 11.59
CA THR A 444 -2.13 -43.70 11.54
C THR A 444 -1.13 -43.88 10.38
N ASP A 445 -1.18 -43.02 9.35
CA ASP A 445 -0.22 -42.96 8.24
C ASP A 445 -0.04 -41.49 7.82
N GLU A 446 1.21 -41.04 7.61
CA GLU A 446 1.55 -39.67 7.19
C GLU A 446 1.05 -39.34 5.77
N ARG A 447 0.79 -40.37 4.95
CA ARG A 447 0.30 -40.25 3.56
C ARG A 447 -1.21 -40.40 3.44
N MET A 448 -1.93 -40.44 4.56
CA MET A 448 -3.39 -40.53 4.54
C MET A 448 -3.98 -39.15 4.17
N ASN A 449 -4.71 -39.10 3.06
CA ASN A 449 -5.60 -37.98 2.75
C ASN A 449 -6.86 -38.05 3.63
N PHE A 450 -7.37 -36.90 4.03
CA PHE A 450 -8.68 -36.74 4.65
C PHE A 450 -9.34 -35.43 4.21
N LEU A 451 -10.68 -35.36 4.27
CA LEU A 451 -11.41 -34.11 4.06
C LEU A 451 -11.46 -33.31 5.35
N VAL A 452 -11.13 -32.03 5.30
CA VAL A 452 -11.20 -31.14 6.48
C VAL A 452 -12.66 -30.95 6.88
N PRO A 453 -13.08 -31.40 8.08
CA PRO A 453 -14.50 -31.52 8.40
C PRO A 453 -15.20 -30.16 8.59
N GLY A 454 -16.45 -30.07 8.13
CA GLY A 454 -17.35 -28.95 8.42
C GLY A 454 -17.14 -27.67 7.59
N LEU A 455 -16.05 -27.55 6.83
CA LEU A 455 -15.79 -26.40 5.96
C LEU A 455 -16.87 -26.26 4.84
N PRO A 456 -17.02 -25.07 4.23
CA PRO A 456 -17.90 -24.86 3.09
C PRO A 456 -17.53 -25.74 1.88
N ASP A 457 -16.25 -25.73 1.50
CA ASP A 457 -15.71 -26.50 0.38
C ASP A 457 -15.07 -27.82 0.83
N LYS A 458 -15.00 -28.78 -0.10
CA LYS A 458 -14.39 -30.10 0.13
C LYS A 458 -12.87 -30.04 0.02
N ILE A 459 -12.24 -29.33 0.96
CA ILE A 459 -10.78 -29.26 1.05
C ILE A 459 -10.23 -30.61 1.50
N GLU A 460 -9.38 -31.20 0.67
CA GLU A 460 -8.65 -32.43 0.97
C GLU A 460 -7.24 -32.06 1.46
N MET A 461 -6.82 -32.60 2.59
CA MET A 461 -5.47 -32.41 3.13
C MET A 461 -4.83 -33.75 3.46
N THR A 462 -3.50 -33.84 3.34
CA THR A 462 -2.74 -34.96 3.90
C THR A 462 -2.50 -34.76 5.40
N VAL A 463 -2.17 -35.84 6.11
CA VAL A 463 -1.61 -35.74 7.47
C VAL A 463 -0.33 -34.90 7.49
N SER A 464 0.50 -34.97 6.45
CA SER A 464 1.70 -34.13 6.35
C SER A 464 1.41 -32.64 6.17
N GLU A 465 0.25 -32.22 5.65
CA GLU A 465 -0.17 -30.81 5.57
C GLU A 465 -0.68 -30.22 6.91
N LEU A 466 -0.58 -30.97 8.03
CA LEU A 466 -0.98 -30.51 9.37
C LEU A 466 0.19 -30.02 10.24
N PRO A 467 -0.08 -29.09 11.19
CA PRO A 467 0.83 -28.83 12.31
C PRO A 467 1.08 -30.10 13.14
N GLU A 468 2.35 -30.38 13.44
CA GLU A 468 2.71 -31.54 14.28
C GLU A 468 2.11 -31.41 15.69
N LYS A 469 1.52 -32.50 16.22
CA LYS A 469 0.86 -32.52 17.53
C LYS A 469 1.91 -32.40 18.66
N SER A 470 2.24 -31.16 19.03
CA SER A 470 3.22 -30.84 20.09
C SER A 470 2.85 -31.44 21.44
N SER A 471 3.87 -31.87 22.22
CA SER A 471 3.67 -32.43 23.57
C SER A 471 2.96 -31.43 24.52
N PRO A 472 2.02 -31.85 25.39
CA PRO A 472 1.11 -30.93 26.12
C PRO A 472 1.73 -30.11 27.27
N SER A 473 3.02 -29.79 27.22
CA SER A 473 3.80 -29.30 28.38
C SER A 473 4.76 -28.16 28.05
N THR A 474 4.31 -27.16 27.28
CA THR A 474 5.13 -25.97 26.95
C THR A 474 4.34 -24.67 27.15
N GLU A 475 5.01 -23.62 27.65
CA GLU A 475 4.40 -22.29 27.87
C GLU A 475 3.83 -21.68 26.58
N PHE A 476 4.35 -22.09 25.41
CA PHE A 476 3.83 -21.70 24.09
C PHE A 476 2.38 -22.14 23.89
N ALA A 477 1.99 -23.34 24.33
CA ALA A 477 0.61 -23.80 24.26
C ALA A 477 -0.32 -22.92 25.11
N GLU A 478 0.13 -22.53 26.31
CA GLU A 478 -0.61 -21.61 27.18
C GLU A 478 -0.69 -20.18 26.60
N VAL A 479 0.33 -19.72 25.85
CA VAL A 479 0.29 -18.43 25.13
C VAL A 479 -0.71 -18.50 23.98
N MET A 480 -0.69 -19.57 23.18
CA MET A 480 -1.64 -19.77 22.08
C MET A 480 -3.08 -19.93 22.58
N GLU A 481 -3.31 -20.60 23.70
CA GLU A 481 -4.64 -20.70 24.30
C GLU A 481 -5.10 -19.35 24.88
N ARG A 482 -4.21 -18.54 25.48
CA ARG A 482 -4.55 -17.16 25.89
C ARG A 482 -4.84 -16.22 24.71
N ILE A 483 -4.19 -16.42 23.56
CA ILE A 483 -4.51 -15.72 22.31
C ILE A 483 -5.92 -16.12 21.84
N ARG A 484 -6.22 -17.42 21.83
CA ARG A 484 -7.55 -17.97 21.52
C ARG A 484 -8.63 -17.45 22.48
N GLU A 485 -8.40 -17.49 23.79
CA GLU A 485 -9.32 -16.94 24.79
C GLU A 485 -9.54 -15.43 24.58
N SER A 486 -8.50 -14.67 24.26
CA SER A 486 -8.62 -13.24 23.95
C SER A 486 -9.40 -12.97 22.65
N GLU A 487 -9.20 -13.78 21.60
CA GLU A 487 -10.01 -13.76 20.37
C GLU A 487 -11.48 -14.07 20.66
N LEU A 488 -11.74 -15.07 21.52
CA LEU A 488 -13.07 -15.47 22.00
C LEU A 488 -13.69 -14.52 23.05
N GLN A 489 -12.94 -13.54 23.56
CA GLN A 489 -13.40 -12.51 24.52
C GLN A 489 -13.45 -11.08 23.94
N SER A 490 -12.89 -10.85 22.76
CA SER A 490 -12.95 -9.57 22.04
C SER A 490 -14.39 -9.13 21.73
N TYR A 491 -14.60 -7.97 21.12
CA TYR A 491 -15.91 -7.59 20.56
C TYR A 491 -16.12 -8.26 19.20
N GLU A 492 -15.26 -7.94 18.24
CA GLU A 492 -15.29 -8.40 16.84
C GLU A 492 -13.85 -8.52 16.30
N ALA A 493 -13.69 -9.01 15.06
CA ALA A 493 -12.41 -9.16 14.37
C ALA A 493 -12.30 -8.27 13.11
N ILE A 494 -11.11 -7.78 12.79
CA ILE A 494 -10.77 -7.06 11.55
C ILE A 494 -9.76 -7.91 10.76
N ILE A 495 -10.05 -8.11 9.48
CA ILE A 495 -9.32 -8.97 8.55
C ILE A 495 -8.84 -8.12 7.38
N ASN A 496 -7.55 -8.22 7.04
CA ASN A 496 -7.01 -7.66 5.80
C ASN A 496 -7.41 -8.52 4.59
N SER A 497 -8.69 -8.55 4.23
CA SER A 497 -9.30 -9.31 3.11
C SER A 497 -10.53 -8.53 2.60
N PHE A 498 -11.18 -8.95 1.51
CA PHE A 498 -12.46 -8.36 1.04
C PHE A 498 -13.57 -9.42 0.93
N TYR A 499 -14.83 -9.03 1.16
CA TYR A 499 -15.93 -9.99 1.31
C TYR A 499 -16.17 -10.82 0.05
N GLU A 500 -16.11 -10.23 -1.14
CA GLU A 500 -16.34 -10.96 -2.40
C GLU A 500 -15.25 -11.98 -2.76
N LEU A 501 -14.09 -11.95 -2.07
CA LEU A 501 -13.02 -12.94 -2.29
C LEU A 501 -13.30 -14.28 -1.59
N GLU A 502 -13.96 -14.26 -0.43
CA GLU A 502 -14.16 -15.45 0.40
C GLU A 502 -15.51 -15.46 1.16
N PRO A 503 -16.65 -15.19 0.50
CA PRO A 503 -17.92 -14.94 1.17
C PRO A 503 -18.47 -16.16 1.91
N ALA A 504 -18.20 -17.38 1.43
CA ALA A 504 -18.56 -18.61 2.12
C ALA A 504 -17.82 -18.76 3.47
N TYR A 505 -16.56 -18.31 3.53
CA TYR A 505 -15.71 -18.39 4.71
C TYR A 505 -15.97 -17.24 5.70
N ALA A 506 -16.36 -16.05 5.22
CA ALA A 506 -16.89 -14.98 6.07
C ALA A 506 -18.13 -15.42 6.87
N ASN A 507 -19.07 -16.07 6.18
CA ASN A 507 -20.27 -16.65 6.80
C ASN A 507 -19.94 -17.84 7.73
N HIS A 508 -18.95 -18.67 7.36
CA HIS A 508 -18.51 -19.79 8.20
C HIS A 508 -17.81 -19.33 9.49
N TYR A 509 -16.87 -18.39 9.42
CA TYR A 509 -16.19 -17.80 10.59
C TYR A 509 -17.21 -17.22 11.56
N THR A 510 -18.17 -16.44 11.06
CA THR A 510 -19.23 -15.82 11.88
C THR A 510 -20.09 -16.88 12.58
N LYS A 511 -20.38 -18.00 11.91
CA LYS A 511 -21.15 -19.13 12.44
C LYS A 511 -20.39 -19.95 13.50
N VAL A 512 -19.08 -20.14 13.34
CA VAL A 512 -18.26 -20.98 14.24
C VAL A 512 -17.76 -20.19 15.45
N MET A 513 -17.24 -18.98 15.22
CA MET A 513 -16.73 -18.11 16.29
C MET A 513 -17.84 -17.33 17.01
N GLY A 514 -19.06 -17.31 16.46
CA GLY A 514 -20.21 -16.56 17.01
C GLY A 514 -20.03 -15.05 17.00
N ARG A 515 -19.12 -14.54 16.17
CA ARG A 515 -18.54 -13.19 16.21
C ARG A 515 -18.35 -12.67 14.81
N LYS A 516 -18.61 -11.37 14.58
CA LYS A 516 -18.42 -10.78 13.26
C LYS A 516 -16.93 -10.56 12.97
N ALA A 517 -16.56 -10.81 11.71
CA ALA A 517 -15.31 -10.39 11.13
C ALA A 517 -15.57 -9.31 10.07
N TRP A 518 -14.75 -8.27 10.05
CA TRP A 518 -14.81 -7.12 9.15
C TRP A 518 -13.69 -7.21 8.11
N GLN A 519 -14.05 -7.31 6.83
CA GLN A 519 -13.10 -7.47 5.71
C GLN A 519 -12.74 -6.08 5.15
N ILE A 520 -11.59 -5.54 5.54
CA ILE A 520 -11.19 -4.14 5.28
C ILE A 520 -10.09 -3.96 4.21
N GLY A 521 -9.69 -5.04 3.54
CA GLY A 521 -8.64 -5.07 2.53
C GLY A 521 -9.16 -4.97 1.09
N PRO A 522 -8.27 -5.07 0.09
CA PRO A 522 -6.81 -5.10 0.21
C PRO A 522 -6.28 -3.75 0.72
N VAL A 523 -5.60 -3.73 1.87
CA VAL A 523 -5.09 -2.47 2.45
C VAL A 523 -3.96 -1.86 1.59
N SER A 524 -3.42 -2.63 0.64
CA SER A 524 -2.53 -2.18 -0.44
C SER A 524 -3.18 -1.19 -1.43
N LEU A 525 -4.50 -1.28 -1.67
CA LEU A 525 -5.19 -0.45 -2.68
C LEU A 525 -5.33 1.04 -2.32
N ARG A 526 -4.81 1.48 -1.17
CA ARG A 526 -4.79 2.89 -0.75
C ARG A 526 -3.43 3.58 -0.92
N ASN A 527 -2.46 2.93 -1.55
CA ASN A 527 -1.19 3.53 -1.94
C ASN A 527 -1.30 4.09 -3.37
N GLU A 528 -1.84 5.31 -3.50
CA GLU A 528 -2.08 5.97 -4.80
C GLU A 528 -0.82 6.64 -5.41
N ASP A 529 0.17 6.99 -4.59
CA ASP A 529 1.42 7.62 -5.05
C ASP A 529 2.47 6.55 -5.41
N ALA A 530 3.25 6.77 -6.47
CA ALA A 530 4.40 5.92 -6.81
C ALA A 530 5.40 5.79 -5.65
N ILE A 531 5.55 6.82 -4.80
CA ILE A 531 6.38 6.78 -3.59
C ILE A 531 5.76 5.83 -2.53
N ASP A 532 4.44 5.80 -2.38
CA ASP A 532 3.78 4.88 -1.45
C ASP A 532 3.70 3.45 -2.01
N LYS A 533 3.69 3.28 -3.33
CA LYS A 533 3.91 1.97 -4.00
C LYS A 533 5.39 1.53 -3.95
N ALA A 534 6.31 2.41 -3.55
CA ALA A 534 7.76 2.16 -3.43
C ALA A 534 8.24 1.82 -1.99
N GLU A 535 7.34 1.59 -1.02
CA GLU A 535 7.69 1.28 0.39
C GLU A 535 6.85 0.09 0.96
N ARG A 536 6.94 -1.14 0.42
CA ARG A 536 6.12 -2.30 0.88
C ARG A 536 6.77 -3.72 0.76
N GLY A 537 6.91 -4.44 1.89
CA GLY A 537 7.31 -5.86 2.01
C GLY A 537 8.64 -6.19 2.75
N LYS A 538 8.58 -6.75 3.98
CA LYS A 538 9.74 -7.41 4.64
C LYS A 538 10.01 -8.83 4.08
N ASN A 539 11.07 -9.46 4.61
CA ASN A 539 11.72 -10.65 4.07
C ASN A 539 10.99 -11.98 4.32
N SER A 540 11.08 -12.88 3.34
CA SER A 540 10.83 -14.32 3.41
C SER A 540 12.07 -15.07 2.90
N SER A 541 12.56 -16.08 3.63
CA SER A 541 13.75 -16.85 3.22
C SER A 541 13.40 -18.15 2.49
N VAL A 542 14.20 -18.52 1.49
CA VAL A 542 14.05 -19.68 0.60
C VAL A 542 15.36 -20.49 0.59
N ASP A 543 15.29 -21.80 0.37
CA ASP A 543 16.45 -22.69 0.29
C ASP A 543 17.27 -22.53 -1.02
N GLU A 544 18.59 -22.74 -0.94
CA GLU A 544 19.52 -22.59 -2.08
C GLU A 544 19.25 -23.59 -3.22
N HIS A 545 18.95 -24.86 -2.92
CA HIS A 545 18.65 -25.86 -3.95
C HIS A 545 17.30 -25.57 -4.62
N CYS A 546 16.35 -25.03 -3.87
CA CYS A 546 15.08 -24.55 -4.41
C CYS A 546 15.30 -23.47 -5.48
N LEU A 547 16.21 -22.51 -5.24
CA LEU A 547 16.55 -21.46 -6.21
C LEU A 547 17.21 -22.01 -7.50
N VAL A 548 18.07 -23.03 -7.42
CA VAL A 548 18.65 -23.69 -8.62
C VAL A 548 17.56 -24.26 -9.52
N GLU A 549 16.62 -24.99 -8.92
CA GLU A 549 15.54 -25.66 -9.64
C GLU A 549 14.56 -24.64 -10.25
N ILE A 550 14.27 -23.54 -9.54
CA ILE A 550 13.52 -22.38 -10.07
C ILE A 550 14.24 -21.75 -11.27
N ALA A 551 15.55 -21.52 -11.16
CA ALA A 551 16.35 -20.91 -12.22
C ALA A 551 16.34 -21.75 -13.50
N MET A 552 16.62 -23.06 -13.39
CA MET A 552 16.57 -23.98 -14.52
C MET A 552 15.15 -24.11 -15.07
N GLY A 553 14.12 -24.11 -14.21
CA GLY A 553 12.73 -24.21 -14.61
C GLY A 553 12.20 -22.97 -15.35
N LEU A 554 12.70 -21.78 -15.00
CA LEU A 554 12.45 -20.55 -15.75
C LEU A 554 13.22 -20.53 -17.08
N GLU A 555 14.49 -20.98 -17.10
CA GLU A 555 15.29 -21.08 -18.32
C GLU A 555 14.64 -22.00 -19.36
N ASP A 556 14.35 -23.24 -18.97
CA ASP A 556 13.75 -24.32 -19.76
C ASP A 556 12.30 -24.00 -20.23
N SER A 557 11.66 -22.97 -19.67
CA SER A 557 10.26 -22.61 -20.01
C SER A 557 10.11 -21.80 -21.30
N GLU A 558 11.19 -21.15 -21.76
CA GLU A 558 11.21 -20.17 -22.86
C GLU A 558 10.27 -18.94 -22.71
N VAL A 559 9.65 -18.74 -21.54
CA VAL A 559 8.78 -17.59 -21.24
C VAL A 559 9.59 -16.37 -20.78
N PRO A 560 9.23 -15.13 -21.18
CA PRO A 560 9.82 -13.93 -20.60
C PRO A 560 9.41 -13.70 -19.13
N PHE A 561 10.36 -13.39 -18.24
CA PHE A 561 10.12 -13.28 -16.80
C PHE A 561 10.82 -12.10 -16.12
N VAL A 562 10.18 -11.55 -15.08
CA VAL A 562 10.85 -10.71 -14.06
C VAL A 562 10.94 -11.53 -12.79
N TRP A 563 12.15 -11.96 -12.41
CA TRP A 563 12.37 -12.68 -11.17
C TRP A 563 12.96 -11.72 -10.14
N ILE A 564 12.15 -11.35 -9.15
CA ILE A 564 12.63 -10.61 -7.97
C ILE A 564 13.23 -11.65 -7.03
N ILE A 565 14.56 -11.68 -6.93
CA ILE A 565 15.22 -12.44 -5.87
C ILE A 565 15.72 -11.42 -4.88
N ARG A 566 15.06 -11.37 -3.72
CA ARG A 566 15.73 -10.84 -2.54
C ARG A 566 16.99 -11.68 -2.37
N LYS A 567 18.16 -11.02 -2.40
CA LYS A 567 19.29 -11.54 -1.62
C LYS A 567 18.71 -11.94 -0.26
N LEU A 568 19.13 -13.08 0.28
CA LEU A 568 18.87 -13.40 1.68
C LEU A 568 19.61 -12.36 2.54
N GLU A 569 19.98 -12.70 3.77
CA GLU A 569 20.72 -11.73 4.59
C GLU A 569 22.23 -12.04 4.71
N ASN A 570 22.70 -13.24 4.27
CA ASN A 570 24.11 -13.46 3.84
C ASN A 570 24.35 -14.53 2.73
N ASP A 571 25.01 -14.16 1.60
CA ASP A 571 25.77 -15.01 0.65
C ASP A 571 26.65 -14.22 -0.37
N GLU A 572 27.99 -14.31 -0.30
CA GLU A 572 28.88 -13.96 -1.44
C GLU A 572 28.70 -14.85 -2.67
N LYS A 573 28.07 -16.02 -2.49
CA LYS A 573 27.79 -16.93 -3.59
C LYS A 573 27.06 -16.12 -4.66
N GLN A 574 27.65 -16.09 -5.85
CA GLN A 574 26.89 -15.80 -7.06
C GLN A 574 25.63 -16.66 -6.96
N MET A 575 24.48 -15.98 -6.89
CA MET A 575 23.18 -16.55 -6.54
C MET A 575 23.01 -17.88 -7.29
N PRO A 576 22.53 -18.98 -6.67
CA PRO A 576 22.76 -20.34 -7.18
C PRO A 576 21.94 -20.62 -8.46
N LEU A 577 22.45 -20.08 -9.55
CA LEU A 577 21.96 -20.08 -10.92
C LEU A 577 22.92 -20.94 -11.74
N PRO A 578 22.42 -21.65 -12.76
CA PRO A 578 23.28 -22.33 -13.73
C PRO A 578 24.32 -21.37 -14.33
N GLU A 579 25.59 -21.76 -14.36
CA GLU A 579 26.69 -20.91 -14.84
C GLU A 579 26.39 -20.33 -16.24
N GLY A 580 26.51 -19.00 -16.39
CA GLY A 580 26.17 -18.28 -17.63
C GLY A 580 24.67 -18.12 -17.92
N LEU A 581 23.78 -18.31 -16.93
CA LEU A 581 22.33 -18.11 -17.11
C LEU A 581 22.01 -16.72 -17.66
N GLU A 582 22.60 -15.67 -17.09
CA GLU A 582 22.34 -14.27 -17.45
C GLU A 582 22.52 -14.02 -18.96
N ASP A 583 23.60 -14.52 -19.58
CA ASP A 583 23.82 -14.45 -21.02
C ASP A 583 22.77 -15.22 -21.84
N ARG A 584 22.28 -16.36 -21.32
CA ARG A 584 21.24 -17.19 -21.96
C ARG A 584 19.83 -16.64 -21.80
N ILE A 585 19.57 -15.84 -20.76
CA ILE A 585 18.27 -15.20 -20.53
C ILE A 585 18.22 -13.73 -20.95
N LYS A 586 19.33 -13.08 -21.34
CA LYS A 586 19.40 -11.61 -21.58
C LYS A 586 18.31 -11.01 -22.50
N GLU A 587 17.67 -11.81 -23.37
CA GLU A 587 16.59 -11.39 -24.30
C GLU A 587 15.17 -11.84 -23.84
N LYS A 588 15.06 -12.55 -22.71
CA LYS A 588 13.80 -13.05 -22.11
C LYS A 588 13.62 -12.78 -20.60
N GLY A 589 14.67 -12.83 -19.79
CA GLY A 589 14.60 -12.74 -18.32
C GLY A 589 15.28 -11.51 -17.74
N LEU A 590 14.60 -10.81 -16.83
CA LEU A 590 15.14 -9.76 -15.97
C LEU A 590 15.22 -10.27 -14.53
N ILE A 591 16.43 -10.33 -13.98
CA ILE A 591 16.66 -10.63 -12.56
C ILE A 591 16.81 -9.29 -11.82
N ILE A 592 15.98 -9.08 -10.78
CA ILE A 592 16.11 -7.93 -9.88
C ILE A 592 16.60 -8.46 -8.53
N THR A 593 17.83 -8.11 -8.17
CA THR A 593 18.40 -8.45 -6.86
C THR A 593 18.04 -7.38 -5.84
N GLY A 594 17.24 -7.77 -4.84
CA GLY A 594 16.93 -6.92 -3.70
C GLY A 594 15.44 -6.64 -3.50
N TRP A 595 15.10 -5.41 -3.08
CA TRP A 595 13.73 -4.93 -3.12
C TRP A 595 13.38 -4.39 -4.50
N ALA A 596 12.18 -4.68 -4.95
CA ALA A 596 11.61 -4.18 -6.20
C ALA A 596 10.14 -3.84 -5.95
N PRO A 597 9.57 -2.83 -6.64
CA PRO A 597 8.20 -2.38 -6.38
C PRO A 597 7.20 -3.39 -6.92
N GLN A 598 6.93 -4.42 -6.13
CA GLN A 598 6.08 -5.55 -6.48
C GLN A 598 4.71 -5.10 -7.01
N VAL A 599 4.10 -4.07 -6.42
CA VAL A 599 2.84 -3.50 -6.92
C VAL A 599 3.01 -2.87 -8.31
N LEU A 600 4.06 -2.04 -8.54
CA LEU A 600 4.31 -1.44 -9.86
C LEU A 600 4.74 -2.45 -10.93
N ILE A 601 5.36 -3.56 -10.53
CA ILE A 601 5.75 -4.66 -11.42
C ILE A 601 4.52 -5.46 -11.81
N LEU A 602 3.64 -5.79 -10.85
CA LEU A 602 2.39 -6.51 -11.13
C LEU A 602 1.39 -5.64 -11.90
N ASP A 603 1.35 -4.31 -11.65
CA ASP A 603 0.57 -3.33 -12.42
C ASP A 603 1.04 -3.22 -13.90
N HIS A 604 2.20 -3.78 -14.27
CA HIS A 604 2.77 -3.61 -15.61
C HIS A 604 2.16 -4.59 -16.64
N PRO A 605 1.57 -4.12 -17.76
CA PRO A 605 0.79 -4.96 -18.70
C PRO A 605 1.48 -6.18 -19.32
N ALA A 606 2.80 -6.30 -19.21
CA ALA A 606 3.56 -7.46 -19.70
C ALA A 606 3.63 -8.65 -18.71
N VAL A 607 3.13 -8.52 -17.48
CA VAL A 607 3.23 -9.57 -16.46
C VAL A 607 2.05 -10.53 -16.53
N GLY A 608 2.24 -11.67 -17.20
CA GLY A 608 1.21 -12.69 -17.40
C GLY A 608 1.01 -13.70 -16.25
N GLY A 609 1.85 -13.66 -15.21
CA GLY A 609 1.78 -14.58 -14.06
C GLY A 609 2.80 -14.22 -12.96
N PHE A 610 2.51 -14.63 -11.71
CA PHE A 610 3.29 -14.25 -10.52
C PHE A 610 3.51 -15.45 -9.58
N MET A 611 4.77 -15.79 -9.30
CA MET A 611 5.11 -16.85 -8.35
C MET A 611 5.20 -16.30 -6.91
N THR A 612 4.47 -16.90 -5.98
CA THR A 612 4.36 -16.44 -4.59
C THR A 612 4.39 -17.58 -3.57
N HIS A 613 4.93 -17.30 -2.38
CA HIS A 613 4.89 -18.21 -1.23
C HIS A 613 3.53 -18.24 -0.51
N CYS A 614 2.48 -17.66 -1.12
CA CYS A 614 1.13 -17.56 -0.56
C CYS A 614 1.03 -16.78 0.77
N GLY A 615 1.98 -15.88 1.07
CA GLY A 615 1.80 -14.89 2.13
C GLY A 615 0.64 -13.96 1.78
N TRP A 616 -0.32 -13.76 2.68
CA TRP A 616 -1.65 -13.25 2.30
C TRP A 616 -1.65 -11.87 1.64
N ASN A 617 -0.76 -10.95 2.05
CA ASN A 617 -0.57 -9.67 1.34
C ASN A 617 -0.13 -9.86 -0.12
N SER A 618 0.77 -10.81 -0.40
CA SER A 618 1.25 -11.09 -1.75
C SER A 618 0.18 -11.78 -2.60
N VAL A 619 -0.65 -12.65 -2.01
CA VAL A 619 -1.83 -13.22 -2.67
C VAL A 619 -2.80 -12.10 -3.07
N LEU A 620 -3.10 -11.17 -2.15
CA LEU A 620 -3.94 -10.02 -2.44
C LEU A 620 -3.33 -9.06 -3.47
N GLU A 621 -2.02 -8.85 -3.48
CA GLU A 621 -1.34 -7.99 -4.45
C GLU A 621 -1.39 -8.57 -5.87
N GLY A 622 -1.16 -9.88 -6.04
CA GLY A 622 -1.34 -10.56 -7.33
C GLY A 622 -2.80 -10.58 -7.80
N ILE A 623 -3.74 -10.85 -6.89
CA ILE A 623 -5.19 -10.73 -7.15
C ILE A 623 -5.55 -9.30 -7.59
N THR A 624 -5.05 -8.28 -6.88
CA THR A 624 -5.36 -6.87 -7.15
C THR A 624 -4.88 -6.43 -8.53
N ALA A 625 -3.70 -6.89 -8.95
CA ALA A 625 -3.14 -6.56 -10.26
C ALA A 625 -3.72 -7.39 -11.42
N GLY A 626 -4.52 -8.42 -11.15
CA GLY A 626 -5.07 -9.31 -12.19
C GLY A 626 -4.05 -10.31 -12.72
N VAL A 627 -3.06 -10.70 -11.91
CA VAL A 627 -1.94 -11.55 -12.30
C VAL A 627 -2.06 -12.93 -11.64
N PRO A 628 -2.16 -14.04 -12.42
CA PRO A 628 -2.49 -15.35 -11.86
C PRO A 628 -1.26 -16.00 -11.21
N LEU A 629 -1.52 -16.89 -10.25
CA LEU A 629 -0.52 -17.26 -9.27
C LEU A 629 0.18 -18.60 -9.57
N ILE A 630 1.48 -18.65 -9.35
CA ILE A 630 2.23 -19.91 -9.20
C ILE A 630 2.48 -20.08 -7.70
N THR A 631 1.84 -21.05 -7.07
CA THR A 631 1.79 -21.17 -5.61
C THR A 631 2.82 -22.15 -5.08
N TRP A 632 3.61 -21.70 -4.10
CA TRP A 632 4.65 -22.49 -3.46
C TRP A 632 4.77 -22.15 -1.95
N PRO A 633 3.85 -22.63 -1.09
CA PRO A 633 3.83 -22.30 0.33
C PRO A 633 5.02 -22.89 1.06
N VAL A 634 5.50 -22.16 2.07
CA VAL A 634 6.73 -22.51 2.79
C VAL A 634 6.44 -22.85 4.26
N PHE A 635 5.58 -22.08 4.95
CA PHE A 635 5.27 -22.30 6.36
C PHE A 635 3.86 -21.85 6.81
N GLY A 636 3.39 -22.38 7.94
CA GLY A 636 2.25 -21.82 8.67
C GLY A 636 0.95 -21.78 7.88
N GLU A 637 0.26 -20.64 7.92
CA GLU A 637 -1.00 -20.41 7.23
C GLU A 637 -0.86 -20.31 5.70
N GLN A 638 0.36 -20.25 5.15
CA GLN A 638 0.60 -20.23 3.71
C GLN A 638 0.09 -21.50 3.01
N PHE A 639 0.15 -22.65 3.68
CA PHE A 639 -0.41 -23.90 3.16
C PHE A 639 -1.93 -23.82 2.99
N HIS A 640 -2.62 -23.16 3.93
CA HIS A 640 -4.05 -22.86 3.80
C HIS A 640 -4.29 -21.81 2.70
N ASN A 641 -3.49 -20.74 2.63
CA ASN A 641 -3.58 -19.72 1.58
C ASN A 641 -3.35 -20.31 0.17
N GLN A 642 -2.48 -21.32 0.02
CA GLN A 642 -2.35 -22.09 -1.23
C GLN A 642 -3.66 -22.78 -1.58
N LYS A 643 -4.22 -23.57 -0.65
CA LYS A 643 -5.48 -24.32 -0.87
C LYS A 643 -6.62 -23.38 -1.28
N PHE A 644 -6.69 -22.19 -0.68
CA PHE A 644 -7.57 -21.13 -1.14
C PHE A 644 -7.31 -20.74 -2.61
N VAL A 645 -6.07 -20.41 -2.98
CA VAL A 645 -5.71 -19.99 -4.35
C VAL A 645 -5.95 -21.09 -5.41
N THR A 646 -5.69 -22.36 -5.08
CA THR A 646 -5.67 -23.47 -6.06
C THR A 646 -6.98 -24.25 -6.13
N GLU A 647 -7.67 -24.48 -5.01
CA GLU A 647 -8.88 -25.32 -4.95
C GLU A 647 -10.18 -24.48 -4.91
N VAL A 648 -10.17 -23.35 -4.18
CA VAL A 648 -11.33 -22.45 -4.02
C VAL A 648 -11.38 -21.39 -5.12
N ALA A 649 -10.42 -20.47 -5.16
CA ALA A 649 -10.36 -19.37 -6.13
C ALA A 649 -9.91 -19.82 -7.53
N ARG A 650 -9.15 -20.91 -7.61
CA ARG A 650 -8.68 -21.55 -8.88
C ARG A 650 -7.99 -20.57 -9.83
N ILE A 651 -7.19 -19.67 -9.25
CA ILE A 651 -6.43 -18.63 -9.97
C ILE A 651 -4.94 -18.93 -10.07
N GLY A 652 -4.53 -20.16 -9.73
CA GLY A 652 -3.12 -20.52 -9.74
C GLY A 652 -2.81 -22.00 -9.66
N ILE A 653 -1.55 -22.32 -9.93
CA ILE A 653 -1.02 -23.68 -10.06
C ILE A 653 -0.07 -23.99 -8.89
N GLN A 654 -0.34 -25.09 -8.17
CA GLN A 654 0.54 -25.59 -7.12
C GLN A 654 1.86 -26.14 -7.69
N VAL A 655 2.97 -25.72 -7.09
CA VAL A 655 4.31 -26.24 -7.36
C VAL A 655 5.03 -26.43 -6.02
N GLY A 656 5.78 -27.53 -5.87
CA GLY A 656 6.54 -27.81 -4.65
C GLY A 656 5.88 -28.81 -3.71
N VAL A 657 5.72 -28.41 -2.43
CA VAL A 657 5.81 -29.29 -1.24
C VAL A 657 4.44 -29.68 -0.66
N GLU A 658 4.40 -30.90 -0.14
CA GLU A 658 3.21 -31.63 0.36
C GLU A 658 3.29 -31.87 1.90
N LYS A 659 4.19 -31.17 2.62
CA LYS A 659 4.32 -31.19 4.09
C LYS A 659 4.36 -29.76 4.67
N TRP A 660 3.57 -29.54 5.72
CA TRP A 660 3.50 -28.32 6.53
C TRP A 660 4.74 -28.14 7.40
N ASN A 661 5.18 -26.90 7.58
CA ASN A 661 6.37 -26.53 8.34
C ASN A 661 6.09 -25.31 9.22
N PHE A 662 6.79 -25.22 10.36
CA PHE A 662 6.86 -23.98 11.14
C PHE A 662 7.69 -22.94 10.35
N TRP A 663 7.57 -21.64 10.65
CA TRP A 663 8.38 -20.61 9.95
C TRP A 663 9.89 -20.76 10.20
N ILE A 664 10.26 -21.47 11.27
CA ILE A 664 11.63 -21.85 11.63
C ILE A 664 12.17 -22.94 10.67
N ASP A 665 11.30 -23.85 10.23
CA ASP A 665 11.63 -25.04 9.43
C ASP A 665 11.53 -24.80 7.91
N ALA A 666 11.12 -23.58 7.52
CA ALA A 666 11.00 -23.08 6.14
C ALA A 666 12.17 -23.41 5.20
N LYS A 667 13.37 -23.63 5.76
CA LYS A 667 14.62 -23.88 5.02
C LYS A 667 14.80 -25.32 4.54
N ASN A 668 13.79 -26.18 4.69
CA ASN A 668 13.80 -27.56 4.17
C ASN A 668 12.80 -27.75 2.99
N VAL A 669 12.19 -26.67 2.50
CA VAL A 669 11.15 -26.67 1.46
C VAL A 669 11.77 -26.50 0.08
N SER A 670 11.57 -27.47 -0.82
CA SER A 670 12.14 -27.45 -2.19
C SER A 670 11.13 -27.83 -3.28
N VAL A 671 11.33 -27.31 -4.49
CA VAL A 671 10.59 -27.67 -5.70
C VAL A 671 11.56 -28.17 -6.77
N LYS A 672 11.05 -28.92 -7.76
CA LYS A 672 11.84 -29.42 -8.90
C LYS A 672 11.54 -28.67 -10.19
N LYS A 673 12.55 -28.48 -11.03
CA LYS A 673 12.47 -27.76 -12.30
C LYS A 673 11.40 -28.34 -13.21
N GLU A 674 11.19 -29.65 -13.26
CA GLU A 674 10.14 -30.24 -14.12
C GLU A 674 8.72 -29.87 -13.66
N LYS A 675 8.49 -29.66 -12.35
CA LYS A 675 7.22 -29.10 -11.86
C LYS A 675 7.09 -27.62 -12.27
N ILE A 676 8.19 -26.86 -12.25
CA ILE A 676 8.23 -25.41 -12.58
C ILE A 676 8.04 -25.16 -14.07
N VAL A 677 8.79 -25.83 -14.95
CA VAL A 677 8.59 -25.75 -16.42
C VAL A 677 7.14 -26.04 -16.74
N LYS A 678 6.59 -27.14 -16.22
CA LYS A 678 5.19 -27.49 -16.44
C LYS A 678 4.25 -26.37 -15.97
N ALA A 679 4.45 -25.83 -14.75
CA ALA A 679 3.59 -24.77 -14.22
C ALA A 679 3.67 -23.47 -15.02
N VAL A 680 4.88 -23.03 -15.41
CA VAL A 680 5.09 -21.81 -16.20
C VAL A 680 4.54 -21.97 -17.62
N THR A 681 4.86 -23.06 -18.32
CA THR A 681 4.33 -23.33 -19.67
C THR A 681 2.80 -23.51 -19.64
N GLN A 682 2.23 -24.18 -18.63
CA GLN A 682 0.78 -24.31 -18.49
C GLN A 682 0.10 -22.98 -18.17
N LEU A 683 0.68 -22.17 -17.27
CA LEU A 683 0.09 -20.86 -16.93
C LEU A 683 0.14 -19.90 -18.12
N MET A 684 1.17 -19.99 -18.96
CA MET A 684 1.41 -19.05 -20.06
C MET A 684 0.91 -19.54 -21.44
N SER A 685 0.41 -20.77 -21.53
CA SER A 685 -0.33 -21.26 -22.70
C SER A 685 -1.81 -20.84 -22.66
N SER A 686 -2.61 -21.36 -23.60
CA SER A 686 -4.08 -21.38 -23.54
C SER A 686 -4.62 -22.05 -22.26
N ASP A 687 -3.89 -23.00 -21.68
CA ASP A 687 -4.34 -23.78 -20.52
C ASP A 687 -4.36 -22.95 -19.23
N GLY A 688 -3.74 -21.77 -19.24
CA GLY A 688 -3.80 -20.75 -18.19
C GLY A 688 -4.71 -19.57 -18.49
N GLU A 689 -5.44 -19.59 -19.61
CA GLU A 689 -6.34 -18.51 -20.00
C GLU A 689 -7.55 -18.38 -19.06
N GLU A 690 -8.13 -19.51 -18.65
CA GLU A 690 -9.17 -19.56 -17.61
C GLU A 690 -8.68 -18.95 -16.28
N MET A 691 -7.41 -19.18 -15.92
CA MET A 691 -6.79 -18.64 -14.69
C MET A 691 -6.52 -17.13 -14.80
N ARG A 692 -5.96 -16.64 -15.92
CA ARG A 692 -5.85 -15.19 -16.22
C ARG A 692 -7.20 -14.51 -16.12
N ASN A 693 -8.23 -15.08 -16.74
CA ASN A 693 -9.56 -14.50 -16.76
C ASN A 693 -10.22 -14.52 -15.37
N ARG A 694 -10.04 -15.58 -14.54
CA ARG A 694 -10.50 -15.56 -13.13
C ARG A 694 -9.85 -14.45 -12.32
N VAL A 695 -8.53 -14.33 -12.33
CA VAL A 695 -7.84 -13.34 -11.50
C VAL A 695 -8.10 -11.91 -11.97
N LYS A 696 -8.25 -11.67 -13.28
CA LYS A 696 -8.63 -10.37 -13.85
C LYS A 696 -9.99 -9.91 -13.30
N ARG A 697 -10.95 -10.82 -13.16
CA ARG A 697 -12.23 -10.53 -12.51
C ARG A 697 -12.10 -10.32 -11.00
N LEU A 698 -11.23 -11.07 -10.30
CA LEU A 698 -10.95 -10.82 -8.88
C LEU A 698 -10.24 -9.46 -8.64
N SER A 699 -9.41 -9.01 -9.58
CA SER A 699 -8.83 -7.66 -9.62
C SER A 699 -9.92 -6.61 -9.76
N GLU A 700 -10.79 -6.74 -10.77
CA GLU A 700 -11.94 -5.85 -10.99
C GLU A 700 -12.91 -5.87 -9.79
N MET A 701 -13.01 -7.01 -9.10
CA MET A 701 -13.78 -7.16 -7.86
C MET A 701 -13.17 -6.35 -6.71
N ALA A 702 -11.86 -6.46 -6.47
CA ALA A 702 -11.13 -5.69 -5.47
C ALA A 702 -11.13 -4.18 -5.79
N LEU A 703 -10.78 -3.81 -7.02
CA LEU A 703 -10.73 -2.42 -7.50
C LEU A 703 -12.08 -1.72 -7.40
N THR A 704 -13.18 -2.45 -7.60
CA THR A 704 -14.55 -1.92 -7.53
C THR A 704 -15.26 -2.28 -6.22
N ALA A 705 -14.51 -2.66 -5.18
CA ALA A 705 -15.00 -2.67 -3.78
C ALA A 705 -14.77 -1.32 -3.07
N VAL A 706 -14.43 -0.27 -3.85
CA VAL A 706 -13.97 1.05 -3.38
C VAL A 706 -14.45 2.19 -4.31
N LYS A 707 -15.53 2.03 -5.11
CA LYS A 707 -15.83 2.92 -6.27
C LYS A 707 -17.26 3.51 -6.29
N GLU A 708 -17.43 4.56 -5.50
CA GLU A 708 -18.64 5.35 -5.26
C GLU A 708 -19.17 6.21 -6.44
N ALA A 709 -20.36 6.82 -6.31
CA ALA A 709 -21.14 7.39 -7.44
C ALA A 709 -20.89 8.88 -7.77
N TYR A 710 -20.11 9.15 -8.81
CA TYR A 710 -19.62 10.50 -9.16
C TYR A 710 -20.66 11.52 -9.68
N GLY A 711 -21.85 11.09 -10.09
CA GLY A 711 -22.80 11.90 -10.87
C GLY A 711 -23.20 13.24 -10.23
N HIS A 712 -23.54 13.23 -8.94
CA HIS A 712 -23.92 14.45 -8.21
C HIS A 712 -22.72 15.12 -7.52
N MET A 713 -21.69 14.35 -7.16
CA MET A 713 -20.52 14.86 -6.45
C MET A 713 -19.67 15.80 -7.31
N ILE A 714 -19.25 15.39 -8.51
CA ILE A 714 -18.37 16.22 -9.36
C ILE A 714 -18.91 17.65 -9.58
N PRO A 715 -20.17 17.87 -10.02
CA PRO A 715 -20.68 19.24 -10.17
C PRO A 715 -20.86 19.97 -8.82
N THR A 716 -21.11 19.27 -7.71
CA THR A 716 -21.14 19.86 -6.36
C THR A 716 -19.75 20.39 -5.96
N ILE A 717 -18.68 19.66 -6.28
CA ILE A 717 -17.29 20.08 -6.08
C ILE A 717 -16.94 21.28 -6.98
N ASP A 718 -17.36 21.27 -8.25
CA ASP A 718 -17.19 22.42 -9.15
C ASP A 718 -17.90 23.68 -8.62
N ILE A 719 -19.11 23.55 -8.04
CA ILE A 719 -19.83 24.66 -7.38
C ILE A 719 -19.08 25.16 -6.14
N ALA A 720 -18.60 24.25 -5.28
CA ALA A 720 -17.80 24.62 -4.11
C ALA A 720 -16.53 25.40 -4.50
N LYS A 721 -15.81 24.93 -5.52
CA LYS A 721 -14.68 25.65 -6.12
C LYS A 721 -15.08 27.04 -6.61
N LEU A 722 -16.22 27.18 -7.28
CA LEU A 722 -16.73 28.46 -7.78
C LEU A 722 -16.96 29.47 -6.63
N PHE A 723 -17.61 29.07 -5.54
CA PHE A 723 -17.76 29.94 -4.36
C PHE A 723 -16.41 30.37 -3.77
N ALA A 724 -15.47 29.43 -3.59
CA ALA A 724 -14.14 29.73 -3.07
C ALA A 724 -13.37 30.75 -3.93
N ALA A 725 -13.46 30.65 -5.26
CA ALA A 725 -12.85 31.62 -6.18
C ALA A 725 -13.54 32.98 -6.23
N ARG A 726 -14.71 33.15 -5.60
CA ARG A 726 -15.36 34.46 -5.35
C ARG A 726 -15.04 35.00 -3.94
N GLY A 727 -14.10 34.38 -3.23
CA GLY A 727 -13.66 34.79 -1.89
C GLY A 727 -14.59 34.35 -0.76
N ILE A 728 -15.39 33.30 -0.97
CA ILE A 728 -16.28 32.73 0.05
C ILE A 728 -15.59 31.51 0.68
N LYS A 729 -15.36 31.56 2.00
CA LYS A 729 -14.88 30.39 2.75
C LYS A 729 -15.84 29.21 2.53
N THR A 730 -15.30 28.10 2.02
CA THR A 730 -16.12 26.97 1.58
C THR A 730 -15.68 25.68 2.25
N THR A 731 -16.60 24.99 2.94
CA THR A 731 -16.38 23.66 3.50
C THR A 731 -17.26 22.65 2.75
N ILE A 732 -16.65 21.62 2.20
CA ILE A 732 -17.30 20.51 1.49
C ILE A 732 -17.44 19.36 2.49
N ILE A 733 -18.66 18.91 2.75
CA ILE A 733 -18.91 17.76 3.63
C ILE A 733 -18.94 16.49 2.77
N LEU A 734 -18.10 15.51 3.08
CA LEU A 734 -17.98 14.24 2.35
C LEU A 734 -17.91 13.05 3.32
N THR A 735 -18.28 11.86 2.83
CA THR A 735 -17.97 10.60 3.51
C THR A 735 -16.51 10.19 3.24
N PRO A 736 -15.92 9.23 3.98
CA PRO A 736 -14.49 8.96 3.89
C PRO A 736 -14.00 8.41 2.55
N LEU A 737 -14.78 7.54 1.90
CA LEU A 737 -14.41 7.05 0.57
C LEU A 737 -14.45 8.20 -0.44
N ASN A 738 -15.53 9.00 -0.39
CA ASN A 738 -15.77 10.11 -1.29
C ASN A 738 -14.79 11.29 -1.09
N ALA A 739 -14.28 11.49 0.13
CA ALA A 739 -13.25 12.49 0.43
C ALA A 739 -11.92 12.21 -0.29
N SER A 740 -11.55 10.93 -0.50
CA SER A 740 -10.27 10.57 -1.10
C SER A 740 -10.17 11.05 -2.57
N PHE A 741 -11.18 10.83 -3.39
CA PHE A 741 -11.17 11.19 -4.82
C PHE A 741 -10.96 12.70 -5.07
N PHE A 742 -11.50 13.56 -4.21
CA PHE A 742 -11.41 15.01 -4.39
C PHE A 742 -10.24 15.66 -3.64
N SER A 743 -9.53 14.91 -2.79
CA SER A 743 -8.43 15.40 -1.94
C SER A 743 -7.33 16.12 -2.74
N LYS A 744 -6.79 15.46 -3.78
CA LYS A 744 -5.78 16.00 -4.72
C LYS A 744 -6.26 17.31 -5.36
N SER A 745 -7.50 17.30 -5.88
CA SER A 745 -8.10 18.46 -6.56
C SER A 745 -8.31 19.65 -5.62
N ILE A 746 -8.77 19.44 -4.39
CA ILE A 746 -9.01 20.51 -3.39
C ILE A 746 -7.70 21.00 -2.75
N HIS A 747 -6.72 20.14 -2.49
CA HIS A 747 -5.41 20.56 -1.99
C HIS A 747 -4.72 21.55 -2.95
N ARG A 748 -4.85 21.33 -4.26
CA ARG A 748 -4.35 22.23 -5.30
C ARG A 748 -5.06 23.59 -5.32
N GLU A 749 -6.37 23.64 -5.09
CA GLU A 749 -7.11 24.91 -4.95
C GLU A 749 -6.67 25.68 -3.69
N ARG A 750 -6.33 24.98 -2.60
CA ARG A 750 -5.75 25.58 -1.37
C ARG A 750 -4.34 26.12 -1.60
N SER A 751 -3.48 25.42 -2.34
CA SER A 751 -2.13 25.91 -2.66
C SER A 751 -2.12 27.09 -3.64
N LEU A 752 -3.19 27.25 -4.44
CA LEU A 752 -3.50 28.46 -5.20
C LEU A 752 -4.11 29.60 -4.35
N GLY A 753 -4.26 29.40 -3.03
CA GLY A 753 -4.68 30.42 -2.07
C GLY A 753 -6.18 30.54 -1.82
N LEU A 754 -7.00 29.56 -2.24
CA LEU A 754 -8.45 29.57 -1.96
C LEU A 754 -8.78 28.98 -0.59
N ASP A 755 -9.69 29.63 0.15
CA ASP A 755 -10.23 29.12 1.42
C ASP A 755 -11.31 28.06 1.15
N ILE A 756 -10.84 26.85 0.81
CA ILE A 756 -11.67 25.68 0.51
C ILE A 756 -11.17 24.46 1.28
N HIS A 757 -12.09 23.74 1.92
CA HIS A 757 -11.79 22.68 2.88
C HIS A 757 -12.70 21.46 2.67
N ILE A 758 -12.21 20.26 2.97
CA ILE A 758 -13.04 19.05 3.08
C ILE A 758 -13.23 18.76 4.57
N GLN A 759 -14.48 18.54 4.98
CA GLN A 759 -14.84 17.98 6.28
C GLN A 759 -15.36 16.56 6.07
N VAL A 760 -14.73 15.59 6.73
CA VAL A 760 -15.16 14.18 6.66
C VAL A 760 -16.18 13.90 7.76
N ILE A 761 -17.24 13.15 7.41
CA ILE A 761 -18.20 12.57 8.37
C ILE A 761 -18.32 11.06 8.16
N LYS A 762 -18.42 10.27 9.23
CA LYS A 762 -18.62 8.82 9.12
C LYS A 762 -19.96 8.53 8.46
N PHE A 763 -19.97 7.70 7.41
CA PHE A 763 -21.21 7.16 6.84
C PHE A 763 -21.69 5.94 7.65
N PRO A 764 -22.97 5.88 8.06
CA PRO A 764 -23.50 4.81 8.91
C PRO A 764 -24.03 3.62 8.10
N ALA A 765 -23.20 3.06 7.21
CA ALA A 765 -23.57 1.95 6.32
C ALA A 765 -24.08 0.74 7.11
N VAL A 766 -23.26 0.28 8.06
CA VAL A 766 -23.52 -0.87 8.94
C VAL A 766 -24.80 -0.65 9.75
N GLU A 767 -24.94 0.52 10.37
CA GLU A 767 -26.03 0.84 11.27
C GLU A 767 -27.39 0.96 10.54
N ALA A 768 -27.37 1.16 9.22
CA ALA A 768 -28.54 1.14 8.35
C ALA A 768 -28.77 -0.20 7.63
N GLY A 769 -27.92 -1.21 7.85
CA GLY A 769 -28.06 -2.53 7.24
C GLY A 769 -27.46 -2.67 5.83
N LEU A 770 -26.52 -1.80 5.45
CA LEU A 770 -25.62 -2.05 4.30
C LEU A 770 -24.36 -2.83 4.73
N PRO A 771 -23.63 -3.44 3.77
CA PRO A 771 -22.26 -3.88 4.00
C PRO A 771 -21.34 -2.74 4.45
N GLU A 772 -20.26 -3.05 5.16
CA GLU A 772 -19.23 -2.03 5.43
C GLU A 772 -18.57 -1.60 4.11
N GLY A 773 -18.31 -0.30 3.97
CA GLY A 773 -17.74 0.29 2.75
C GLY A 773 -18.78 0.81 1.75
N PHE A 774 -20.05 0.41 1.82
CA PHE A 774 -21.08 0.91 0.90
C PHE A 774 -21.53 2.30 1.34
N GLU A 775 -21.07 3.36 0.66
CA GLU A 775 -21.35 4.76 1.03
C GLU A 775 -22.29 5.51 0.03
N SER A 776 -22.60 4.91 -1.14
CA SER A 776 -23.45 5.50 -2.20
C SER A 776 -24.21 4.49 -3.10
N VAL A 777 -24.77 5.01 -4.21
CA VAL A 777 -25.60 4.29 -5.21
C VAL A 777 -24.78 3.37 -6.13
N ASN A 778 -23.47 3.59 -6.28
CA ASN A 778 -22.63 2.84 -7.24
C ASN A 778 -22.37 1.39 -6.78
N ASP A 779 -22.16 1.22 -5.47
CA ASP A 779 -21.81 -0.03 -4.82
C ASP A 779 -23.03 -0.98 -4.71
N LEU A 780 -24.24 -0.47 -4.89
CA LEU A 780 -25.47 -1.25 -4.82
C LEU A 780 -25.48 -2.36 -5.88
N THR A 781 -25.50 -3.61 -5.43
CA THR A 781 -25.54 -4.77 -6.34
C THR A 781 -26.96 -5.13 -6.79
N SER A 782 -27.98 -4.69 -6.05
CA SER A 782 -29.40 -5.02 -6.23
C SER A 782 -30.31 -3.92 -5.67
N LEU A 783 -31.55 -3.83 -6.15
CA LEU A 783 -32.48 -2.73 -5.81
C LEU A 783 -33.01 -2.76 -4.36
N ASP A 784 -33.00 -3.93 -3.71
CA ASP A 784 -33.40 -4.13 -2.30
C ASP A 784 -32.48 -3.42 -1.29
N MET A 785 -31.28 -3.00 -1.72
CA MET A 785 -30.34 -2.23 -0.90
C MET A 785 -30.64 -0.72 -0.86
N VAL A 786 -31.45 -0.20 -1.78
CA VAL A 786 -31.77 1.24 -1.90
C VAL A 786 -32.45 1.83 -0.64
N PRO A 787 -33.38 1.13 0.06
CA PRO A 787 -33.94 1.60 1.32
C PRO A 787 -32.89 1.76 2.43
N ASN A 788 -31.93 0.83 2.51
CA ASN A 788 -30.87 0.85 3.52
C ASN A 788 -29.90 2.02 3.27
N LEU A 789 -29.58 2.31 2.00
CA LEU A 789 -28.83 3.52 1.64
C LEU A 789 -29.60 4.80 1.98
N SER A 790 -30.90 4.84 1.72
CA SER A 790 -31.76 5.98 2.07
C SER A 790 -31.80 6.23 3.58
N GLN A 791 -31.82 5.16 4.39
CA GLN A 791 -31.76 5.24 5.84
C GLN A 791 -30.37 5.69 6.34
N ALA A 792 -29.27 5.20 5.74
CA ALA A 792 -27.92 5.64 6.07
C ALA A 792 -27.71 7.14 5.80
N ILE A 793 -28.20 7.62 4.65
CA ILE A 793 -28.21 9.04 4.28
C ILE A 793 -28.98 9.87 5.32
N LYS A 794 -30.18 9.42 5.73
CA LYS A 794 -30.99 10.11 6.76
C LYS A 794 -30.27 10.23 8.11
N MET A 795 -29.49 9.21 8.49
CA MET A 795 -28.75 9.21 9.76
C MET A 795 -27.57 10.22 9.79
N LEU A 796 -27.21 10.83 8.66
CA LEU A 796 -26.23 11.93 8.62
C LEU A 796 -26.77 13.25 9.20
N GLN A 797 -28.08 13.36 9.46
CA GLN A 797 -28.73 14.59 9.96
C GLN A 797 -28.06 15.14 11.22
N GLU A 798 -27.81 14.31 12.23
CA GLU A 798 -27.14 14.77 13.46
C GLU A 798 -25.70 15.23 13.23
N ALA A 799 -24.97 14.61 12.29
CA ALA A 799 -23.61 14.99 11.97
C ALA A 799 -23.57 16.36 11.29
N LEU A 800 -24.51 16.61 10.36
CA LEU A 800 -24.70 17.92 9.74
C LEU A 800 -25.10 18.97 10.78
N GLU A 801 -26.07 18.69 11.66
CA GLU A 801 -26.49 19.62 12.71
C GLU A 801 -25.33 20.06 13.62
N ARG A 802 -24.47 19.12 14.05
CA ARG A 802 -23.27 19.44 14.84
C ARG A 802 -22.31 20.37 14.09
N LEU A 803 -22.06 20.13 12.80
CA LEU A 803 -21.21 20.99 11.97
C LEU A 803 -21.81 22.39 11.76
N ILE A 804 -23.14 22.50 11.67
CA ILE A 804 -23.84 23.79 11.62
C ILE A 804 -23.69 24.55 12.93
N GLU A 805 -23.85 23.89 14.07
CA GLU A 805 -23.68 24.50 15.40
C GLU A 805 -22.24 24.94 15.68
N GLU A 806 -21.25 24.16 15.22
CA GLU A 806 -19.83 24.47 15.39
C GLU A 806 -19.38 25.61 14.46
N HIS A 807 -19.55 25.45 13.15
CA HIS A 807 -18.99 26.37 12.15
C HIS A 807 -19.88 27.59 11.88
N LYS A 808 -21.17 27.52 12.22
CA LYS A 808 -22.17 28.60 12.09
C LYS A 808 -22.20 29.24 10.68
N PRO A 809 -22.32 28.41 9.62
CA PRO A 809 -22.23 28.87 8.24
C PRO A 809 -23.35 29.86 7.89
N ASP A 810 -23.05 30.84 7.04
CA ASP A 810 -24.05 31.83 6.62
C ASP A 810 -25.07 31.28 5.61
N PHE A 811 -24.75 30.17 4.94
CA PHE A 811 -25.67 29.39 4.11
C PHE A 811 -25.18 27.95 3.93
N ILE A 812 -26.06 27.07 3.43
CA ILE A 812 -25.73 25.70 3.02
C ILE A 812 -26.34 25.48 1.63
N PHE A 813 -25.59 24.90 0.70
CA PHE A 813 -26.19 24.23 -0.46
C PHE A 813 -26.02 22.72 -0.31
N ALA A 814 -27.07 21.97 -0.61
CA ALA A 814 -27.10 20.52 -0.45
C ALA A 814 -27.90 19.90 -1.59
N ASP A 815 -27.50 18.70 -2.01
CA ASP A 815 -28.16 17.97 -3.08
C ASP A 815 -29.65 17.68 -2.77
N VAL A 816 -30.46 17.55 -3.81
CA VAL A 816 -31.88 17.19 -3.72
C VAL A 816 -32.08 15.87 -2.96
N LEU A 817 -31.16 14.90 -3.11
CA LEU A 817 -31.18 13.61 -2.42
C LEU A 817 -30.85 13.68 -0.92
N LEU A 818 -30.59 14.87 -0.37
CA LEU A 818 -30.31 15.12 1.06
C LEU A 818 -31.43 15.96 1.71
N PRO A 819 -32.71 15.52 1.73
CA PRO A 819 -33.83 16.35 2.17
C PRO A 819 -33.71 16.83 3.62
N PHE A 820 -33.12 15.99 4.50
CA PHE A 820 -32.84 16.29 5.91
C PHE A 820 -31.99 17.56 6.12
N ALA A 821 -31.19 17.97 5.12
CA ALA A 821 -30.38 19.18 5.20
C ALA A 821 -31.25 20.45 5.37
N THR A 822 -32.51 20.40 4.92
CA THR A 822 -33.47 21.51 5.09
C THR A 822 -33.93 21.64 6.54
N GLU A 823 -34.21 20.53 7.21
CA GLU A 823 -34.56 20.49 8.64
C GLU A 823 -33.37 20.94 9.50
N ALA A 824 -32.19 20.35 9.25
CA ALA A 824 -30.96 20.66 9.95
C ALA A 824 -30.58 22.15 9.81
N ALA A 825 -30.69 22.74 8.62
CA ALA A 825 -30.42 24.16 8.41
C ALA A 825 -31.47 25.07 9.09
N SER A 826 -32.76 24.71 8.98
CA SER A 826 -33.86 25.48 9.56
C SER A 826 -33.78 25.55 11.09
N LYS A 827 -33.37 24.46 11.74
CA LYS A 827 -33.16 24.36 13.19
C LYS A 827 -32.22 25.43 13.77
N TYR A 828 -31.22 25.86 12.98
CA TYR A 828 -30.25 26.89 13.38
C TYR A 828 -30.46 28.22 12.63
N GLY A 829 -31.54 28.38 11.87
CA GLY A 829 -31.86 29.60 11.12
C GLY A 829 -30.95 29.86 9.91
N VAL A 830 -30.33 28.83 9.35
CA VAL A 830 -29.41 28.92 8.21
C VAL A 830 -30.18 28.71 6.89
N PRO A 831 -30.00 29.56 5.86
CA PRO A 831 -30.65 29.35 4.56
C PRO A 831 -30.07 28.14 3.82
N ARG A 832 -30.94 27.18 3.45
CA ARG A 832 -30.61 26.00 2.63
C ARG A 832 -31.00 26.21 1.16
N PHE A 833 -30.06 25.92 0.27
CA PHE A 833 -30.27 25.85 -1.17
C PHE A 833 -30.32 24.40 -1.66
N VAL A 834 -31.18 24.12 -2.64
CA VAL A 834 -31.24 22.81 -3.31
C VAL A 834 -30.29 22.80 -4.51
N PHE A 835 -29.68 21.66 -4.79
CA PHE A 835 -29.01 21.39 -6.05
C PHE A 835 -29.55 20.07 -6.66
N HIS A 836 -30.05 20.11 -7.90
CA HIS A 836 -30.68 18.93 -8.54
C HIS A 836 -29.77 18.15 -9.49
N GLY A 837 -28.61 18.69 -9.88
CA GLY A 837 -27.73 18.04 -10.86
C GLY A 837 -28.23 18.02 -12.32
N THR A 838 -29.45 18.49 -12.63
CA THR A 838 -30.07 18.40 -13.97
C THR A 838 -30.58 19.74 -14.56
N SER A 839 -31.15 19.70 -15.77
CA SER A 839 -31.64 20.84 -16.57
C SER A 839 -32.94 21.47 -16.03
N PHE A 840 -33.26 22.70 -16.46
CA PHE A 840 -34.60 23.26 -16.20
C PHE A 840 -35.66 22.50 -17.00
N PHE A 841 -35.37 22.09 -18.24
CA PHE A 841 -36.25 21.29 -19.08
C PHE A 841 -36.78 20.06 -18.35
N SER A 842 -35.87 19.23 -17.84
CA SER A 842 -36.23 17.96 -17.22
C SER A 842 -36.99 18.14 -15.91
N GLN A 843 -36.69 19.20 -15.15
CA GLN A 843 -37.45 19.59 -13.95
C GLN A 843 -38.87 20.10 -14.31
N CYS A 844 -39.04 20.85 -15.39
CA CYS A 844 -40.37 21.26 -15.87
C CYS A 844 -41.21 20.06 -16.33
N VAL A 845 -40.60 19.11 -17.05
CA VAL A 845 -41.28 17.87 -17.49
C VAL A 845 -41.72 17.04 -16.28
N ASP A 846 -40.83 16.79 -15.32
CA ASP A 846 -41.13 16.04 -14.09
C ASP A 846 -42.27 16.71 -13.30
N GLN A 847 -42.22 18.04 -13.12
CA GLN A 847 -43.25 18.78 -12.39
C GLN A 847 -44.60 18.78 -13.13
N SER A 848 -44.60 18.88 -14.46
CA SER A 848 -45.84 18.70 -15.24
C SER A 848 -46.40 17.28 -15.10
N LEU A 849 -45.55 16.24 -15.09
CA LEU A 849 -45.99 14.86 -14.92
C LEU A 849 -46.62 14.65 -13.54
N ILE A 850 -46.04 15.25 -12.49
CA ILE A 850 -46.58 15.24 -11.12
C ILE A 850 -47.92 16.00 -11.02
N CYS A 851 -47.99 17.22 -11.55
CA CYS A 851 -49.17 18.10 -11.38
C CYS A 851 -50.35 17.76 -12.29
N HIS A 852 -50.12 17.20 -13.48
CA HIS A 852 -51.16 16.99 -14.49
C HIS A 852 -51.38 15.53 -14.89
N ARG A 853 -50.46 14.63 -14.53
CA ARG A 853 -50.56 13.17 -14.71
C ARG A 853 -51.10 12.69 -16.07
N PRO A 854 -50.61 13.20 -17.22
CA PRO A 854 -51.13 12.87 -18.56
C PRO A 854 -50.93 11.40 -18.99
N HIS A 855 -50.29 10.59 -18.14
CA HIS A 855 -50.03 9.16 -18.31
C HIS A 855 -51.08 8.26 -17.63
N GLU A 856 -51.89 8.79 -16.70
CA GLU A 856 -53.01 8.08 -16.10
C GLU A 856 -54.09 7.83 -17.17
N GLY A 857 -54.56 6.59 -17.29
CA GLY A 857 -55.59 6.19 -18.27
C GLY A 857 -55.09 5.95 -19.71
N ILE A 858 -53.80 6.14 -20.01
CA ILE A 858 -53.20 5.69 -21.29
C ILE A 858 -53.05 4.16 -21.28
N ILE A 859 -53.63 3.47 -22.27
CA ILE A 859 -53.84 2.01 -22.23
C ILE A 859 -52.66 1.23 -22.82
N SER A 860 -51.94 1.78 -23.79
CA SER A 860 -50.77 1.13 -24.40
C SER A 860 -49.49 1.86 -24.01
N ASP A 861 -48.46 1.15 -23.53
CA ASP A 861 -47.25 1.84 -23.06
C ASP A 861 -46.45 2.53 -24.17
N ARG A 862 -46.76 2.20 -25.45
CA ARG A 862 -46.22 2.83 -26.67
C ARG A 862 -47.09 3.97 -27.21
N GLU A 863 -48.26 4.24 -26.62
CA GLU A 863 -49.11 5.37 -26.98
C GLU A 863 -48.46 6.68 -26.51
N ALA A 864 -48.38 7.65 -27.41
CA ALA A 864 -47.75 8.94 -27.14
C ALA A 864 -48.78 9.96 -26.62
N PHE A 865 -48.50 10.55 -25.46
CA PHE A 865 -49.27 11.64 -24.87
C PHE A 865 -48.46 12.95 -24.89
N VAL A 866 -49.16 14.08 -24.88
CA VAL A 866 -48.52 15.41 -24.79
C VAL A 866 -48.31 15.75 -23.31
N VAL A 867 -47.10 16.20 -22.96
CA VAL A 867 -46.82 16.74 -21.62
C VAL A 867 -47.35 18.18 -21.54
N PRO A 868 -48.37 18.48 -20.72
CA PRO A 868 -49.07 19.76 -20.74
C PRO A 868 -48.27 20.91 -20.10
N GLY A 869 -48.71 22.16 -20.30
CA GLY A 869 -48.17 23.34 -19.62
C GLY A 869 -46.78 23.82 -20.06
N LEU A 870 -45.97 22.97 -20.68
CA LEU A 870 -44.60 23.27 -21.10
C LEU A 870 -44.52 24.35 -22.22
N PRO A 871 -43.36 25.03 -22.37
CA PRO A 871 -43.12 25.99 -23.45
C PRO A 871 -43.22 25.39 -24.87
N ASP A 872 -42.61 24.24 -25.11
CA ASP A 872 -42.68 23.51 -26.37
C ASP A 872 -43.66 22.31 -26.27
N LYS A 873 -44.20 21.88 -27.42
CA LYS A 873 -45.09 20.70 -27.48
C LYS A 873 -44.26 19.41 -27.36
N ILE A 874 -44.06 18.96 -26.13
CA ILE A 874 -43.36 17.70 -25.82
C ILE A 874 -44.32 16.51 -25.84
N GLU A 875 -43.92 15.43 -26.51
CA GLU A 875 -44.61 14.14 -26.54
C GLU A 875 -43.74 13.05 -25.94
N MET A 876 -44.37 12.16 -25.14
CA MET A 876 -43.73 11.04 -24.46
C MET A 876 -44.63 9.80 -24.47
N THR A 877 -44.05 8.61 -24.32
CA THR A 877 -44.79 7.36 -24.10
C THR A 877 -44.66 6.88 -22.65
N ARG A 878 -45.52 5.96 -22.17
CA ARG A 878 -45.40 5.43 -20.80
C ARG A 878 -44.10 4.64 -20.61
N LEU A 879 -43.58 3.98 -21.65
CA LEU A 879 -42.30 3.27 -21.59
C LEU A 879 -41.14 4.19 -21.18
N GLN A 880 -41.13 5.45 -21.66
CA GLN A 880 -40.08 6.44 -21.40
C GLN A 880 -40.13 7.07 -20.00
N LEU A 881 -41.20 6.84 -19.23
CA LEU A 881 -41.36 7.37 -17.88
C LEU A 881 -40.53 6.56 -16.88
N HIS A 882 -40.03 7.23 -15.85
CA HIS A 882 -39.55 6.56 -14.65
C HIS A 882 -40.72 5.84 -13.96
N ASP A 883 -40.49 4.62 -13.49
CA ASP A 883 -41.46 3.76 -12.78
C ASP A 883 -42.22 4.44 -11.62
N LYS A 884 -41.69 5.55 -11.06
CA LYS A 884 -42.41 6.44 -10.13
C LYS A 884 -43.74 6.99 -10.66
N PHE A 885 -44.00 6.87 -11.96
CA PHE A 885 -45.23 7.28 -12.66
C PHE A 885 -45.98 6.10 -13.33
N LYS A 886 -45.51 4.85 -13.20
CA LYS A 886 -46.12 3.68 -13.88
C LYS A 886 -47.02 2.85 -12.98
N ASP A 887 -46.75 2.83 -11.68
CA ASP A 887 -47.37 1.97 -10.69
C ASP A 887 -48.49 2.70 -9.94
N GLU A 888 -49.73 2.21 -10.06
CA GLU A 888 -50.94 2.82 -9.49
C GLU A 888 -51.14 2.47 -8.00
N ASP A 889 -50.55 1.38 -7.51
CA ASP A 889 -50.59 0.97 -6.09
C ASP A 889 -49.40 1.53 -5.28
N ALA A 890 -48.40 2.10 -5.95
CA ALA A 890 -47.23 2.70 -5.31
C ALA A 890 -47.57 4.02 -4.59
N SER A 891 -47.97 3.90 -3.32
CA SER A 891 -47.94 5.01 -2.34
C SER A 891 -46.67 5.85 -2.52
N PRO A 892 -46.74 7.19 -2.47
CA PRO A 892 -45.55 8.04 -2.39
C PRO A 892 -44.64 7.51 -1.28
N THR A 893 -43.40 7.16 -1.64
CA THR A 893 -42.43 6.73 -0.64
C THR A 893 -42.05 7.94 0.20
N VAL A 894 -41.89 7.76 1.52
CA VAL A 894 -41.60 8.85 2.46
C VAL A 894 -40.43 9.74 1.99
N ALA A 895 -39.41 9.14 1.37
CA ALA A 895 -38.30 9.87 0.76
C ALA A 895 -38.71 10.86 -0.36
N ARG A 896 -39.68 10.50 -1.23
CA ARG A 896 -40.19 11.40 -2.30
C ARG A 896 -40.95 12.59 -1.70
N GLU A 897 -41.76 12.35 -0.67
CA GLU A 897 -42.49 13.42 0.03
C GLU A 897 -41.52 14.34 0.78
N GLN A 898 -40.52 13.77 1.46
CA GLN A 898 -39.45 14.54 2.11
C GLN A 898 -38.62 15.36 1.12
N ILE A 899 -38.36 14.87 -0.10
CA ILE A 899 -37.68 15.63 -1.16
C ILE A 899 -38.55 16.83 -1.60
N ARG A 900 -39.84 16.60 -1.93
CA ARG A 900 -40.77 17.68 -2.29
C ARG A 900 -40.88 18.74 -1.18
N GLU A 901 -41.05 18.30 0.07
CA GLU A 901 -41.09 19.22 1.21
C GLU A 901 -39.76 19.96 1.44
N ALA A 902 -38.62 19.33 1.15
CA ALA A 902 -37.30 19.94 1.25
C ALA A 902 -37.04 21.01 0.16
N GLU A 903 -37.67 20.86 -1.01
CA GLU A 903 -37.71 21.88 -2.07
C GLU A 903 -38.69 23.01 -1.72
N GLU A 904 -39.91 22.69 -1.28
CA GLU A 904 -40.93 23.66 -0.85
C GLU A 904 -40.45 24.52 0.35
N LYS A 905 -39.61 23.96 1.23
CA LYS A 905 -39.05 24.66 2.41
C LYS A 905 -37.66 25.28 2.15
N CYS A 906 -37.07 25.14 0.96
CA CYS A 906 -35.76 25.74 0.69
C CYS A 906 -35.81 27.28 0.57
N TYR A 907 -34.65 27.92 0.72
CA TYR A 907 -34.50 29.35 0.43
C TYR A 907 -34.52 29.63 -1.09
N GLY A 908 -33.91 28.73 -1.87
CA GLY A 908 -34.00 28.72 -3.32
C GLY A 908 -33.11 27.63 -3.96
N ILE A 909 -33.03 27.64 -5.28
CA ILE A 909 -32.54 26.49 -6.06
C ILE A 909 -31.32 26.88 -6.90
N LEU A 910 -30.27 26.06 -6.88
CA LEU A 910 -29.11 26.18 -7.75
C LEU A 910 -29.23 25.20 -8.91
N VAL A 911 -29.10 25.71 -10.14
CA VAL A 911 -29.16 24.89 -11.35
C VAL A 911 -27.81 24.96 -12.07
N ASN A 912 -27.20 23.80 -12.30
CA ASN A 912 -26.07 23.65 -13.21
C ASN A 912 -26.60 23.73 -14.65
N SER A 913 -26.93 24.92 -15.10
CA SER A 913 -27.31 25.27 -16.47
C SER A 913 -27.06 26.77 -16.66
N PHE A 914 -27.33 27.32 -17.85
CA PHE A 914 -27.21 28.74 -18.14
C PHE A 914 -28.46 29.27 -18.85
N PHE A 915 -28.81 30.52 -18.56
CA PHE A 915 -30.08 31.11 -19.01
C PHE A 915 -30.27 31.06 -20.54
N GLU A 916 -29.22 31.31 -21.32
CA GLU A 916 -29.28 31.29 -22.78
C GLU A 916 -29.46 29.89 -23.39
N LEU A 917 -29.33 28.80 -22.62
CA LEU A 917 -29.56 27.43 -23.10
C LEU A 917 -31.04 27.08 -23.19
N GLU A 918 -31.81 27.49 -22.18
CA GLU A 918 -33.20 27.05 -21.97
C GLU A 918 -34.07 28.16 -21.35
N PRO A 919 -34.06 29.40 -21.90
CA PRO A 919 -34.61 30.58 -21.21
C PRO A 919 -36.12 30.49 -20.92
N ALA A 920 -36.88 29.85 -21.82
CA ALA A 920 -38.31 29.63 -21.62
C ALA A 920 -38.60 28.65 -20.48
N TYR A 921 -37.75 27.63 -20.30
CA TYR A 921 -37.85 26.66 -19.22
C TYR A 921 -37.37 27.23 -17.89
N ALA A 922 -36.31 28.05 -17.88
CA ALA A 922 -35.88 28.77 -16.69
C ALA A 922 -36.99 29.69 -16.13
N ILE A 923 -37.63 30.48 -17.01
CA ILE A 923 -38.75 31.36 -16.64
C ILE A 923 -39.98 30.55 -16.21
N HIS A 924 -40.28 29.43 -16.88
CA HIS A 924 -41.37 28.54 -16.49
C HIS A 924 -41.14 27.94 -15.10
N TYR A 925 -39.93 27.45 -14.84
CA TYR A 925 -39.58 26.79 -13.58
C TYR A 925 -39.58 27.76 -12.38
N GLU A 926 -38.96 28.94 -12.50
CA GLU A 926 -39.01 29.96 -11.43
C GLU A 926 -40.47 30.34 -11.09
N LYS A 927 -41.32 30.44 -12.11
CA LYS A 927 -42.75 30.72 -11.94
C LYS A 927 -43.54 29.57 -11.30
N VAL A 928 -43.25 28.31 -11.65
CA VAL A 928 -44.01 27.15 -11.14
C VAL A 928 -43.58 26.74 -9.74
N MET A 929 -42.31 26.91 -9.38
CA MET A 929 -41.83 26.64 -8.02
C MET A 929 -42.13 27.78 -7.03
N GLU A 930 -42.40 29.00 -7.53
CA GLU A 930 -42.51 30.23 -6.72
C GLU A 930 -41.29 30.48 -5.81
N LYS A 931 -40.12 30.00 -6.23
CA LYS A 931 -38.82 30.10 -5.54
C LYS A 931 -37.82 30.90 -6.36
N ARG A 932 -36.82 31.47 -5.69
CA ARG A 932 -35.61 31.97 -6.37
C ARG A 932 -34.84 30.81 -7.00
N VAL A 933 -34.40 30.98 -8.24
CA VAL A 933 -33.58 29.99 -8.94
C VAL A 933 -32.40 30.67 -9.62
N TRP A 934 -31.18 30.18 -9.35
CA TRP A 934 -29.95 30.72 -9.96
C TRP A 934 -29.33 29.68 -10.91
N SER A 935 -29.27 30.03 -12.19
CA SER A 935 -28.46 29.30 -13.17
C SER A 935 -27.01 29.75 -13.04
N ILE A 936 -26.12 28.82 -12.71
CA ILE A 936 -24.70 29.08 -12.39
C ILE A 936 -23.72 28.21 -13.22
N GLY A 937 -24.23 27.41 -14.16
CA GLY A 937 -23.45 26.50 -14.99
C GLY A 937 -23.03 27.06 -16.35
N PRO A 938 -22.40 26.24 -17.21
CA PRO A 938 -21.95 24.88 -16.94
C PRO A 938 -20.75 24.88 -15.98
N VAL A 939 -20.89 24.27 -14.80
CA VAL A 939 -19.89 24.42 -13.73
C VAL A 939 -18.56 23.72 -14.05
N SER A 940 -18.61 22.71 -14.93
CA SER A 940 -17.43 22.03 -15.49
C SER A 940 -16.42 22.98 -16.12
N LEU A 941 -16.87 24.09 -16.73
CA LEU A 941 -16.03 25.11 -17.37
C LEU A 941 -15.19 25.96 -16.40
N ARG A 942 -15.30 25.73 -15.08
CA ARG A 942 -14.27 26.14 -14.11
C ARG A 942 -12.91 25.54 -14.47
N ASN A 943 -12.90 24.25 -14.82
CA ASN A 943 -11.71 23.45 -15.07
C ASN A 943 -11.14 23.79 -16.47
N LYS A 944 -10.04 24.54 -16.51
CA LYS A 944 -9.55 25.24 -17.71
C LYS A 944 -8.30 24.63 -18.29
N ASP A 945 -7.30 24.35 -17.44
CA ASP A 945 -6.09 23.67 -17.89
C ASP A 945 -6.31 22.15 -17.99
N ASN A 946 -5.32 21.41 -18.51
CA ASN A 946 -5.49 19.97 -18.71
C ASN A 946 -5.44 19.20 -17.37
N LEU A 947 -4.66 19.69 -16.40
CA LEU A 947 -4.55 19.08 -15.08
C LEU A 947 -5.87 19.22 -14.30
N ASP A 948 -6.57 20.35 -14.44
CA ASP A 948 -7.93 20.53 -13.94
C ASP A 948 -8.88 19.46 -14.48
N LYS A 949 -8.80 19.14 -15.78
CA LYS A 949 -9.73 18.25 -16.47
C LYS A 949 -9.47 16.78 -16.19
N VAL A 950 -8.20 16.41 -15.98
CA VAL A 950 -7.80 15.09 -15.48
C VAL A 950 -8.24 14.95 -14.02
N GLN A 951 -7.83 15.89 -13.14
CA GLN A 951 -8.14 15.88 -11.70
C GLN A 951 -9.56 16.38 -11.35
N ARG A 952 -10.54 16.19 -12.26
CA ARG A 952 -11.95 16.54 -12.04
C ARG A 952 -12.79 15.35 -11.53
N GLY A 953 -12.43 14.13 -11.93
CA GLY A 953 -13.10 12.90 -11.52
C GLY A 953 -12.13 11.91 -10.90
N MET A 954 -12.29 10.62 -11.23
CA MET A 954 -11.31 9.61 -10.86
C MET A 954 -10.03 9.76 -11.68
N GLU A 955 -8.97 9.07 -11.24
CA GLU A 955 -7.83 8.78 -12.11
C GLU A 955 -8.23 7.73 -13.16
N THR A 956 -7.69 7.86 -14.37
CA THR A 956 -7.93 6.94 -15.48
C THR A 956 -6.87 5.84 -15.50
N ALA A 957 -7.21 4.64 -15.98
CA ALA A 957 -6.27 3.53 -16.11
C ALA A 957 -5.29 3.68 -17.29
N ILE A 958 -5.42 4.72 -18.12
CA ILE A 958 -4.57 5.00 -19.28
C ILE A 958 -4.07 6.44 -19.20
N ASP A 959 -2.74 6.61 -19.19
CA ASP A 959 -2.03 7.90 -19.20
C ASP A 959 -2.66 8.92 -20.18
N GLU A 960 -2.92 10.14 -19.71
CA GLU A 960 -3.60 11.16 -20.52
C GLU A 960 -2.82 11.58 -21.77
N HIS A 961 -1.49 11.47 -21.75
CA HIS A 961 -0.65 11.70 -22.94
C HIS A 961 -0.84 10.59 -23.97
N LEU A 962 -1.08 9.33 -23.59
CA LEU A 962 -1.42 8.29 -24.56
C LEU A 962 -2.76 8.59 -25.25
N ILE A 963 -3.77 9.02 -24.47
CA ILE A 963 -5.08 9.41 -25.00
C ILE A 963 -4.95 10.62 -25.94
N LEU A 964 -4.20 11.65 -25.54
CA LEU A 964 -3.95 12.84 -26.36
C LEU A 964 -3.13 12.52 -27.63
N ASN A 965 -2.03 11.78 -27.53
CA ASN A 965 -1.21 11.37 -28.67
C ASN A 965 -2.02 10.55 -29.69
N TRP A 966 -2.90 9.66 -29.21
CA TRP A 966 -3.80 8.90 -30.07
C TRP A 966 -4.80 9.82 -30.77
N LEU A 967 -5.38 10.81 -30.07
CA LEU A 967 -6.29 11.81 -30.64
C LEU A 967 -5.61 12.74 -31.65
N ASP A 968 -4.39 13.21 -31.36
CA ASP A 968 -3.55 14.03 -32.25
C ASP A 968 -3.17 13.28 -33.54
N SER A 969 -3.16 11.95 -33.53
CA SER A 969 -2.97 11.13 -34.74
C SER A 969 -4.18 11.12 -35.69
N LYS A 970 -5.36 11.59 -35.25
CA LYS A 970 -6.61 11.54 -36.03
C LYS A 970 -6.91 12.89 -36.70
N LYS A 971 -7.88 12.91 -37.61
CA LYS A 971 -8.30 14.15 -38.28
C LYS A 971 -9.24 14.95 -37.37
N PRO A 972 -9.29 16.28 -37.49
CA PRO A 972 -10.28 17.09 -36.80
C PRO A 972 -11.70 16.58 -37.04
N GLN A 973 -12.48 16.42 -35.97
CA GLN A 973 -13.85 15.88 -35.95
C GLN A 973 -14.03 14.47 -36.56
N SER A 974 -12.99 13.63 -36.65
CA SER A 974 -13.11 12.25 -37.13
C SER A 974 -13.24 11.17 -36.06
N VAL A 975 -13.31 11.55 -34.77
CA VAL A 975 -13.42 10.61 -33.64
C VAL A 975 -14.79 10.70 -32.96
N LEU A 976 -15.44 9.56 -32.77
CA LEU A 976 -16.62 9.41 -31.92
C LEU A 976 -16.19 9.06 -30.50
N HIS A 977 -16.52 9.87 -29.50
CA HIS A 977 -16.44 9.43 -28.11
C HIS A 977 -17.69 8.62 -27.75
N ILE A 978 -17.56 7.54 -27.00
CA ILE A 978 -18.67 6.77 -26.42
C ILE A 978 -18.43 6.66 -24.92
N CYS A 979 -19.32 7.24 -24.11
CA CYS A 979 -19.28 7.11 -22.65
C CYS A 979 -20.69 7.19 -22.06
N PHE A 980 -21.06 6.14 -21.33
CA PHE A 980 -22.38 5.99 -20.69
C PHE A 980 -22.37 6.31 -19.19
N GLY A 981 -21.27 6.85 -18.65
CA GLY A 981 -21.15 7.20 -17.23
C GLY A 981 -20.95 6.00 -16.29
N SER A 982 -20.68 6.27 -15.01
CA SER A 982 -20.28 5.24 -14.03
C SER A 982 -21.42 4.39 -13.48
N LEU A 983 -22.68 4.86 -13.57
CA LEU A 983 -23.85 4.18 -12.99
C LEU A 983 -24.44 3.14 -13.94
N SER A 984 -24.45 3.43 -15.24
CA SER A 984 -25.05 2.60 -16.29
C SER A 984 -24.45 1.20 -16.34
N ARG A 985 -25.26 0.24 -16.81
CA ARG A 985 -24.90 -1.15 -17.05
C ARG A 985 -25.54 -1.58 -18.38
N PHE A 986 -24.91 -2.52 -19.06
CA PHE A 986 -25.40 -3.14 -20.29
C PHE A 986 -25.22 -4.66 -20.18
N SER A 987 -26.05 -5.41 -20.89
CA SER A 987 -25.88 -6.86 -21.04
C SER A 987 -24.66 -7.17 -21.93
N LYS A 988 -24.16 -8.42 -21.88
CA LYS A 988 -23.17 -8.92 -22.85
C LYS A 988 -23.66 -8.77 -24.30
N ALA A 989 -24.94 -9.07 -24.57
CA ALA A 989 -25.53 -9.01 -25.91
C ALA A 989 -25.57 -7.58 -26.46
N GLN A 990 -25.93 -6.58 -25.63
CA GLN A 990 -25.94 -5.18 -26.06
C GLN A 990 -24.52 -4.64 -26.31
N LEU A 991 -23.52 -5.08 -25.53
CA LEU A 991 -22.12 -4.72 -25.77
C LEU A 991 -21.60 -5.29 -27.11
N LEU A 992 -21.98 -6.52 -27.46
CA LEU A 992 -21.66 -7.13 -28.76
C LEU A 992 -22.28 -6.35 -29.94
N GLU A 993 -23.54 -5.94 -29.83
CA GLU A 993 -24.22 -5.11 -30.84
C GLU A 993 -23.58 -3.71 -30.98
N ILE A 994 -23.13 -3.09 -29.86
CA ILE A 994 -22.39 -1.82 -29.88
C ILE A 994 -21.04 -2.01 -30.59
N ALA A 995 -20.26 -3.03 -30.23
CA ALA A 995 -18.97 -3.31 -30.84
C ALA A 995 -19.13 -3.53 -32.37
N ALA A 996 -20.04 -4.42 -32.77
CA ALA A 996 -20.29 -4.70 -34.18
C ALA A 996 -20.80 -3.47 -34.94
N GLY A 997 -21.65 -2.63 -34.33
CA GLY A 997 -22.14 -1.39 -34.93
C GLY A 997 -21.04 -0.32 -35.10
N LEU A 998 -20.08 -0.26 -34.18
CA LEU A 998 -18.90 0.61 -34.30
C LEU A 998 -17.97 0.12 -35.43
N GLU A 999 -17.72 -1.18 -35.53
CA GLU A 999 -16.91 -1.77 -36.62
C GLU A 999 -17.58 -1.59 -37.99
N ASP A 1000 -18.88 -1.91 -38.12
CA ASP A 1000 -19.67 -1.71 -39.34
C ASP A 1000 -19.72 -0.22 -39.78
N SER A 1001 -19.68 0.73 -38.84
CA SER A 1001 -19.61 2.17 -39.14
C SER A 1001 -18.27 2.61 -39.74
N GLY A 1002 -17.21 1.83 -39.56
CA GLY A 1002 -15.84 2.14 -39.98
C GLY A 1002 -15.22 3.40 -39.37
N THR A 1003 -15.90 4.08 -38.44
CA THR A 1003 -15.51 5.36 -37.83
C THR A 1003 -14.42 5.16 -36.77
N SER A 1004 -13.57 6.17 -36.52
CA SER A 1004 -12.61 6.11 -35.41
C SER A 1004 -13.28 6.47 -34.09
N PHE A 1005 -12.96 5.79 -32.99
CA PHE A 1005 -13.68 5.95 -31.74
C PHE A 1005 -12.82 5.86 -30.47
N ILE A 1006 -13.29 6.49 -29.38
CA ILE A 1006 -12.82 6.21 -28.02
C ILE A 1006 -14.03 5.72 -27.21
N TRP A 1007 -14.04 4.44 -26.84
CA TRP A 1007 -15.14 3.78 -26.13
C TRP A 1007 -14.76 3.52 -24.67
N VAL A 1008 -15.47 4.14 -23.75
CA VAL A 1008 -15.34 3.90 -22.30
C VAL A 1008 -16.30 2.78 -21.89
N VAL A 1009 -15.76 1.70 -21.34
CA VAL A 1009 -16.51 0.51 -20.92
C VAL A 1009 -16.28 0.27 -19.43
N ARG A 1010 -17.36 0.24 -18.64
CA ARG A 1010 -17.35 -0.20 -17.24
C ARG A 1010 -17.28 -1.72 -17.18
N THR A 1011 -16.33 -2.31 -16.44
CA THR A 1011 -16.35 -3.77 -16.28
C THR A 1011 -17.35 -4.19 -15.20
N ILE A 1012 -18.08 -5.29 -15.43
CA ILE A 1012 -19.10 -5.81 -14.52
C ILE A 1012 -18.52 -6.98 -13.72
N LYS A 1013 -18.32 -6.76 -12.41
CA LYS A 1013 -17.56 -7.58 -11.43
C LYS A 1013 -17.97 -9.07 -11.25
N LYS A 1014 -18.81 -9.70 -12.09
CA LYS A 1014 -19.68 -10.81 -11.60
C LYS A 1014 -19.94 -12.03 -12.49
N GLU A 1015 -19.32 -12.18 -13.67
CA GLU A 1015 -19.50 -13.39 -14.50
C GLU A 1015 -18.17 -14.06 -14.87
N GLU A 1016 -18.05 -15.35 -14.56
CA GLU A 1016 -16.77 -16.06 -14.47
C GLU A 1016 -16.23 -16.63 -15.81
N GLU A 1017 -16.57 -16.03 -16.94
CA GLU A 1017 -16.26 -16.54 -18.29
C GLU A 1017 -15.33 -15.59 -19.07
N GLU A 1018 -14.69 -16.11 -20.13
CA GLU A 1018 -13.84 -15.39 -21.09
C GLU A 1018 -14.53 -14.15 -21.70
N GLU A 1019 -13.77 -13.31 -22.43
CA GLU A 1019 -14.19 -12.01 -22.98
C GLU A 1019 -15.30 -12.10 -24.04
N SER A 1020 -16.50 -12.42 -23.55
CA SER A 1020 -17.70 -12.82 -24.28
C SER A 1020 -18.65 -11.64 -24.58
N TRP A 1021 -18.21 -10.42 -24.30
CA TRP A 1021 -18.94 -9.16 -24.56
C TRP A 1021 -18.35 -8.35 -25.72
N LEU A 1022 -17.20 -8.78 -26.28
CA LEU A 1022 -16.64 -8.29 -27.54
C LEU A 1022 -16.66 -9.41 -28.60
N PRO A 1023 -16.81 -9.07 -29.89
CA PRO A 1023 -16.53 -10.02 -30.97
C PRO A 1023 -15.07 -10.50 -30.92
N THR A 1024 -14.83 -11.79 -31.16
CA THR A 1024 -13.47 -12.37 -31.14
C THR A 1024 -12.51 -11.57 -32.03
N GLY A 1025 -11.35 -11.16 -31.50
CA GLY A 1025 -10.35 -10.36 -32.22
C GLY A 1025 -10.76 -8.90 -32.51
N PHE A 1026 -11.77 -8.35 -31.84
CA PHE A 1026 -12.24 -6.97 -32.07
C PHE A 1026 -11.16 -5.92 -31.79
N GLU A 1027 -10.46 -6.02 -30.66
CA GLU A 1027 -9.43 -5.02 -30.28
C GLU A 1027 -8.27 -5.01 -31.29
N GLU A 1028 -7.83 -6.19 -31.78
CA GLU A 1028 -6.81 -6.32 -32.84
C GLU A 1028 -7.24 -5.63 -34.15
N ARG A 1029 -8.47 -5.87 -34.61
CA ARG A 1029 -8.99 -5.23 -35.84
C ARG A 1029 -9.17 -3.72 -35.68
N MET A 1030 -9.40 -3.26 -34.45
CA MET A 1030 -9.67 -1.86 -34.15
C MET A 1030 -8.45 -1.04 -33.75
N GLU A 1031 -7.28 -1.63 -33.41
CA GLU A 1031 -6.06 -0.95 -32.92
C GLU A 1031 -5.78 0.46 -33.51
N VAL A 1032 -5.87 0.60 -34.83
CA VAL A 1032 -5.58 1.86 -35.55
C VAL A 1032 -6.73 2.89 -35.46
N LYS A 1033 -7.98 2.43 -35.29
CA LYS A 1033 -9.23 3.21 -35.37
C LYS A 1033 -9.94 3.42 -34.04
N GLY A 1034 -9.95 2.42 -33.16
CA GLY A 1034 -10.63 2.42 -31.88
C GLY A 1034 -9.63 2.44 -30.72
N LEU A 1035 -10.01 3.09 -29.62
CA LEU A 1035 -9.33 3.00 -28.34
C LEU A 1035 -10.39 2.64 -27.29
N ILE A 1036 -10.23 1.51 -26.61
CA ILE A 1036 -11.11 1.09 -25.51
C ILE A 1036 -10.45 1.52 -24.20
N ILE A 1037 -11.20 2.20 -23.34
CA ILE A 1037 -10.77 2.64 -22.02
C ILE A 1037 -11.67 1.96 -20.98
N ARG A 1038 -11.06 1.30 -19.99
CA ARG A 1038 -11.82 0.58 -18.95
C ARG A 1038 -12.11 1.49 -17.76
N ASP A 1039 -13.32 1.36 -17.22
CA ASP A 1039 -13.93 2.14 -16.14
C ASP A 1039 -14.02 3.67 -16.32
N TRP A 1040 -12.89 4.39 -16.37
CA TRP A 1040 -12.87 5.86 -16.30
C TRP A 1040 -11.90 6.48 -17.31
N ALA A 1041 -12.35 7.56 -17.96
CA ALA A 1041 -11.59 8.32 -18.94
C ALA A 1041 -11.79 9.84 -18.71
N PRO A 1042 -10.79 10.69 -19.01
CA PRO A 1042 -10.86 12.13 -18.80
C PRO A 1042 -11.79 12.81 -19.82
N GLN A 1043 -13.10 12.62 -19.63
CA GLN A 1043 -14.15 12.97 -20.59
C GLN A 1043 -14.10 14.44 -21.04
N VAL A 1044 -13.84 15.38 -20.12
CA VAL A 1044 -13.72 16.82 -20.47
C VAL A 1044 -12.47 17.11 -21.31
N LEU A 1045 -11.36 16.40 -21.08
CA LEU A 1045 -10.14 16.51 -21.88
C LEU A 1045 -10.32 15.93 -23.29
N ILE A 1046 -10.98 14.77 -23.38
CA ILE A 1046 -11.30 14.09 -24.65
C ILE A 1046 -12.26 14.95 -25.48
N LEU A 1047 -13.36 15.43 -24.89
CA LEU A 1047 -14.37 16.22 -25.60
C LEU A 1047 -13.84 17.59 -26.06
N ASP A 1048 -12.98 18.26 -25.28
CA ASP A 1048 -12.31 19.51 -25.71
C ASP A 1048 -11.31 19.31 -26.86
N HIS A 1049 -10.95 18.07 -27.23
CA HIS A 1049 -9.94 17.81 -28.26
C HIS A 1049 -10.48 17.99 -29.70
N PRO A 1050 -9.79 18.73 -30.59
CA PRO A 1050 -10.25 19.00 -31.96
C PRO A 1050 -10.55 17.78 -32.83
N ALA A 1051 -10.02 16.59 -32.51
CA ALA A 1051 -10.29 15.35 -33.23
C ALA A 1051 -11.69 14.78 -32.96
N VAL A 1052 -12.34 15.12 -31.84
CA VAL A 1052 -13.68 14.60 -31.52
C VAL A 1052 -14.76 15.32 -32.34
N GLY A 1053 -15.58 14.53 -33.03
CA GLY A 1053 -16.64 14.99 -33.95
C GLY A 1053 -18.05 14.64 -33.53
N GLY A 1054 -18.20 13.74 -32.54
CA GLY A 1054 -19.48 13.31 -31.99
C GLY A 1054 -19.31 12.62 -30.63
N PHE A 1055 -20.39 12.53 -29.86
CA PHE A 1055 -20.42 11.92 -28.53
C PHE A 1055 -21.65 11.03 -28.32
N MET A 1056 -21.48 9.71 -28.30
CA MET A 1056 -22.54 8.77 -27.90
C MET A 1056 -22.61 8.71 -26.37
N THR A 1057 -23.79 8.99 -25.81
CA THR A 1057 -23.93 9.14 -24.36
C THR A 1057 -25.30 8.76 -23.82
N HIS A 1058 -25.29 8.33 -22.56
CA HIS A 1058 -26.46 7.99 -21.73
C HIS A 1058 -27.43 9.16 -21.43
N CYS A 1059 -27.18 10.35 -21.97
CA CYS A 1059 -27.99 11.56 -21.75
C CYS A 1059 -28.08 12.03 -20.28
N GLY A 1060 -27.20 11.59 -19.39
CA GLY A 1060 -27.04 12.21 -18.07
C GLY A 1060 -26.55 13.66 -18.19
N TRP A 1061 -27.13 14.59 -17.43
CA TRP A 1061 -27.01 16.02 -17.70
C TRP A 1061 -25.58 16.57 -17.73
N ASN A 1062 -24.69 16.09 -16.85
CA ASN A 1062 -23.27 16.46 -16.89
C ASN A 1062 -22.61 16.16 -18.24
N SER A 1063 -22.90 14.99 -18.83
CA SER A 1063 -22.33 14.59 -20.13
C SER A 1063 -22.88 15.46 -21.27
N ILE A 1064 -24.15 15.85 -21.20
CA ILE A 1064 -24.74 16.81 -22.15
C ILE A 1064 -24.06 18.18 -22.02
N LEU A 1065 -23.90 18.71 -20.80
CA LEU A 1065 -23.22 19.98 -20.58
C LEU A 1065 -21.75 19.95 -21.03
N GLU A 1066 -21.05 18.84 -20.84
CA GLU A 1066 -19.65 18.68 -21.26
C GLU A 1066 -19.54 18.62 -22.79
N GLY A 1067 -20.33 17.79 -23.47
CA GLY A 1067 -20.36 17.74 -24.94
C GLY A 1067 -20.83 19.05 -25.58
N LEU A 1068 -21.85 19.70 -25.00
CA LEU A 1068 -22.33 21.02 -25.44
C LEU A 1068 -21.27 22.11 -25.21
N SER A 1069 -20.56 22.08 -24.09
CA SER A 1069 -19.46 23.02 -23.81
C SER A 1069 -18.29 22.82 -24.77
N ALA A 1070 -17.95 21.57 -25.09
CA ALA A 1070 -17.01 21.21 -26.14
C ALA A 1070 -17.45 21.67 -27.54
N GLY A 1071 -18.76 21.67 -27.81
CA GLY A 1071 -19.33 21.93 -29.13
C GLY A 1071 -19.45 20.68 -30.00
N VAL A 1072 -19.56 19.52 -29.35
CA VAL A 1072 -19.65 18.18 -29.92
C VAL A 1072 -21.13 17.74 -29.96
N PRO A 1073 -21.67 17.35 -31.12
CA PRO A 1073 -23.04 16.83 -31.23
C PRO A 1073 -23.15 15.38 -30.76
N MET A 1074 -24.36 14.91 -30.45
CA MET A 1074 -24.56 13.70 -29.63
C MET A 1074 -25.30 12.57 -30.34
N ILE A 1075 -25.00 11.32 -29.97
CA ILE A 1075 -25.91 10.18 -30.17
C ILE A 1075 -26.56 9.89 -28.82
N THR A 1076 -27.89 9.97 -28.75
CA THR A 1076 -28.64 9.85 -27.50
C THR A 1076 -29.06 8.41 -27.25
N TRP A 1077 -28.71 7.89 -26.08
CA TRP A 1077 -29.01 6.55 -25.59
C TRP A 1077 -29.48 6.62 -24.13
N PRO A 1078 -30.65 7.20 -23.82
CA PRO A 1078 -31.13 7.26 -22.45
C PRO A 1078 -31.46 5.87 -21.90
N ILE A 1079 -31.26 5.68 -20.59
CA ILE A 1079 -31.46 4.40 -19.91
C ILE A 1079 -32.37 4.58 -18.69
N PHE A 1080 -32.04 5.50 -17.78
CA PHE A 1080 -32.71 5.66 -16.47
C PHE A 1080 -32.84 7.14 -16.05
N ALA A 1081 -33.29 7.39 -14.80
CA ALA A 1081 -33.45 8.73 -14.22
C ALA A 1081 -34.26 9.69 -15.12
N GLU A 1082 -33.75 10.89 -15.43
CA GLU A 1082 -34.37 11.90 -16.28
C GLU A 1082 -33.81 11.91 -17.73
N GLN A 1083 -33.03 10.89 -18.10
CA GLN A 1083 -32.27 10.84 -19.35
C GLN A 1083 -33.15 10.91 -20.59
N PHE A 1084 -34.39 10.38 -20.54
CA PHE A 1084 -35.37 10.51 -21.62
C PHE A 1084 -35.86 11.95 -21.82
N HIS A 1085 -36.02 12.73 -20.75
CA HIS A 1085 -36.34 14.15 -20.83
C HIS A 1085 -35.16 14.90 -21.47
N ASN A 1086 -33.94 14.63 -20.99
CA ASN A 1086 -32.70 15.20 -21.52
C ASN A 1086 -32.48 14.87 -23.01
N GLU A 1087 -32.79 13.64 -23.44
CA GLU A 1087 -32.75 13.25 -24.86
C GLU A 1087 -33.72 14.07 -25.70
N ILE A 1088 -34.97 14.23 -25.26
CA ILE A 1088 -35.98 15.03 -25.97
C ILE A 1088 -35.49 16.48 -26.12
N PHE A 1089 -34.88 17.04 -25.07
CA PHE A 1089 -34.28 18.37 -25.13
C PHE A 1089 -33.13 18.45 -26.15
N VAL A 1090 -32.19 17.50 -26.14
CA VAL A 1090 -31.04 17.44 -27.07
C VAL A 1090 -31.48 17.26 -28.53
N THR A 1091 -32.47 16.40 -28.78
CA THR A 1091 -32.89 15.97 -30.12
C THR A 1091 -33.97 16.86 -30.74
N GLN A 1092 -34.98 17.28 -29.97
CA GLN A 1092 -36.14 18.02 -30.47
C GLN A 1092 -36.01 19.54 -30.29
N VAL A 1093 -35.46 20.01 -29.16
CA VAL A 1093 -35.37 21.45 -28.85
C VAL A 1093 -34.04 22.03 -29.34
N LEU A 1094 -32.92 21.54 -28.81
CA LEU A 1094 -31.57 21.97 -29.20
C LEU A 1094 -31.19 21.51 -30.61
N LYS A 1095 -31.67 20.33 -31.04
CA LYS A 1095 -31.35 19.68 -32.32
C LYS A 1095 -29.84 19.58 -32.56
N ILE A 1096 -29.14 19.07 -31.54
CA ILE A 1096 -27.69 18.81 -31.57
C ILE A 1096 -27.36 17.32 -31.42
N GLY A 1097 -28.36 16.44 -31.44
CA GLY A 1097 -28.14 15.00 -31.39
C GLY A 1097 -29.23 14.18 -32.07
N ILE A 1098 -28.93 12.89 -32.21
CA ILE A 1098 -29.70 11.87 -32.92
C ILE A 1098 -29.99 10.68 -31.99
N ARG A 1099 -31.25 10.23 -31.93
CA ARG A 1099 -31.68 9.04 -31.17
C ARG A 1099 -31.03 7.79 -31.73
N VAL A 1100 -30.47 6.92 -30.89
CA VAL A 1100 -30.01 5.59 -31.32
C VAL A 1100 -31.17 4.64 -31.64
N GLY A 1101 -32.23 4.65 -30.80
CA GLY A 1101 -33.38 3.76 -30.95
C GLY A 1101 -34.15 3.51 -29.65
N VAL A 1102 -33.52 3.62 -28.47
CA VAL A 1102 -34.13 3.22 -27.18
C VAL A 1102 -35.44 3.95 -26.89
N GLU A 1103 -36.44 3.19 -26.42
CA GLU A 1103 -37.80 3.65 -26.12
C GLU A 1103 -38.23 3.42 -24.67
N LYS A 1104 -37.49 2.63 -23.87
CA LYS A 1104 -37.90 2.18 -22.53
C LYS A 1104 -36.95 2.65 -21.45
N TRP A 1105 -37.52 3.21 -20.38
CA TRP A 1105 -36.86 3.48 -19.12
C TRP A 1105 -36.62 2.19 -18.36
N ASN A 1106 -35.35 1.94 -18.01
CA ASN A 1106 -34.84 0.73 -17.39
C ASN A 1106 -34.12 1.05 -16.05
N SER A 1107 -33.89 0.01 -15.24
CA SER A 1107 -33.13 0.12 -13.99
C SER A 1107 -31.64 0.30 -14.28
N TRP A 1108 -30.93 1.13 -13.51
CA TRP A 1108 -29.47 1.26 -13.64
C TRP A 1108 -28.70 0.02 -13.13
N ILE A 1109 -29.39 -0.87 -12.40
CA ILE A 1109 -28.82 -2.10 -11.83
C ILE A 1109 -29.07 -3.32 -12.72
N GLU A 1110 -30.21 -3.35 -13.42
CA GLU A 1110 -30.77 -4.50 -14.13
C GLU A 1110 -30.96 -4.15 -15.63
N PRO A 1111 -29.97 -4.40 -16.50
CA PRO A 1111 -30.04 -4.07 -17.92
C PRO A 1111 -30.91 -5.06 -18.71
N GLU A 1112 -31.51 -4.61 -19.81
CA GLU A 1112 -32.19 -5.49 -20.77
C GLU A 1112 -31.21 -6.18 -21.75
N ASP A 1113 -31.67 -7.26 -22.40
CA ASP A 1113 -30.84 -8.06 -23.30
C ASP A 1113 -30.33 -7.26 -24.51
N VAL A 1114 -31.20 -6.64 -25.32
CA VAL A 1114 -30.81 -5.78 -26.44
C VAL A 1114 -31.85 -4.65 -26.61
N GLU A 1115 -31.41 -3.41 -26.44
CA GLU A 1115 -32.19 -2.18 -26.62
C GLU A 1115 -32.04 -1.59 -28.04
N ALA A 1116 -30.88 -1.76 -28.68
CA ALA A 1116 -30.58 -1.28 -30.03
C ALA A 1116 -29.56 -2.19 -30.76
N ARG A 1117 -29.73 -2.38 -32.07
CA ARG A 1117 -28.94 -3.30 -32.89
C ARG A 1117 -27.80 -2.63 -33.64
N LYS A 1118 -26.81 -3.41 -34.06
CA LYS A 1118 -25.64 -2.93 -34.81
C LYS A 1118 -25.99 -2.15 -36.07
N GLU A 1119 -27.06 -2.51 -36.80
CA GLU A 1119 -27.51 -1.76 -37.99
C GLU A 1119 -28.01 -0.35 -37.62
N GLU A 1120 -28.69 -0.21 -36.49
CA GLU A 1120 -29.23 1.06 -36.00
C GLU A 1120 -28.08 1.94 -35.50
N ILE A 1121 -27.16 1.34 -34.73
CA ILE A 1121 -25.95 1.97 -34.20
C ILE A 1121 -25.05 2.46 -35.34
N ALA A 1122 -24.71 1.60 -36.31
CA ALA A 1122 -23.88 1.95 -37.46
C ALA A 1122 -24.52 3.06 -38.31
N ASN A 1123 -25.84 3.04 -38.48
CA ASN A 1123 -26.61 4.07 -39.19
C ASN A 1123 -26.55 5.43 -38.47
N VAL A 1124 -26.79 5.50 -37.16
CA VAL A 1124 -26.76 6.79 -36.44
C VAL A 1124 -25.34 7.34 -36.27
N VAL A 1125 -24.33 6.46 -36.12
CA VAL A 1125 -22.92 6.86 -36.17
C VAL A 1125 -22.59 7.44 -37.55
N SER A 1126 -22.97 6.78 -38.63
CA SER A 1126 -22.72 7.25 -40.00
C SER A 1126 -23.41 8.59 -40.31
N ARG A 1127 -24.65 8.78 -39.83
CA ARG A 1127 -25.41 10.03 -39.98
C ARG A 1127 -24.84 11.19 -39.17
N LEU A 1128 -24.39 10.94 -37.94
CA LEU A 1128 -23.74 11.94 -37.12
C LEU A 1128 -22.36 12.32 -37.68
N MET A 1129 -21.51 11.32 -37.94
CA MET A 1129 -20.07 11.51 -38.20
C MET A 1129 -19.73 11.76 -39.68
N GLY A 1130 -20.59 11.36 -40.61
CA GLY A 1130 -20.40 11.62 -42.05
C GLY A 1130 -20.60 13.07 -42.46
N ASP A 1131 -20.29 13.37 -43.72
CA ASP A 1131 -20.38 14.72 -44.31
C ASP A 1131 -21.81 15.18 -44.70
N GLY A 1132 -22.83 14.42 -44.29
CA GLY A 1132 -24.24 14.75 -44.56
C GLY A 1132 -24.70 16.05 -43.89
N GLU A 1133 -25.69 16.71 -44.50
CA GLU A 1133 -26.22 18.00 -44.02
C GLU A 1133 -26.73 17.93 -42.58
N GLU A 1134 -27.36 16.81 -42.20
CA GLU A 1134 -27.85 16.53 -40.84
C GLU A 1134 -26.72 16.61 -39.79
N GLY A 1135 -25.61 15.91 -40.01
CA GLY A 1135 -24.42 15.94 -39.14
C GLY A 1135 -23.76 17.31 -39.10
N GLN A 1136 -23.63 18.00 -40.24
CA GLN A 1136 -23.04 19.35 -40.30
C GLN A 1136 -23.92 20.41 -39.60
N ASN A 1137 -25.24 20.31 -39.71
CA ASN A 1137 -26.19 21.19 -39.02
C ASN A 1137 -26.11 21.00 -37.49
N MET A 1138 -26.05 19.75 -37.00
CA MET A 1138 -25.85 19.46 -35.57
C MET A 1138 -24.47 19.96 -35.07
N ARG A 1139 -23.38 19.71 -35.81
CA ARG A 1139 -22.04 20.26 -35.50
C ARG A 1139 -22.03 21.79 -35.43
N THR A 1140 -22.78 22.47 -36.29
CA THR A 1140 -22.84 23.93 -36.32
C THR A 1140 -23.58 24.48 -35.10
N ARG A 1141 -24.78 23.95 -34.79
CA ARG A 1141 -25.55 24.30 -33.60
C ARG A 1141 -24.79 24.03 -32.30
N ALA A 1142 -24.12 22.88 -32.18
CA ALA A 1142 -23.31 22.55 -31.00
C ALA A 1142 -22.19 23.57 -30.78
N LYS A 1143 -21.50 24.01 -31.84
CA LYS A 1143 -20.46 25.06 -31.76
C LYS A 1143 -21.01 26.46 -31.45
N GLU A 1144 -22.27 26.74 -31.73
CA GLU A 1144 -22.93 27.98 -31.32
C GLU A 1144 -23.29 27.95 -29.83
N LEU A 1145 -23.86 26.85 -29.35
CA LEU A 1145 -24.15 26.62 -27.93
C LEU A 1145 -22.87 26.59 -27.08
N SER A 1146 -21.79 25.99 -27.57
CA SER A 1146 -20.45 26.05 -26.95
C SER A 1146 -19.94 27.48 -26.75
N LYS A 1147 -20.09 28.36 -27.75
CA LYS A 1147 -19.71 29.77 -27.65
C LYS A 1147 -20.53 30.51 -26.60
N MET A 1148 -21.82 30.18 -26.46
CA MET A 1148 -22.68 30.74 -25.41
C MET A 1148 -22.29 30.23 -24.02
N ALA A 1149 -22.13 28.91 -23.86
CA ALA A 1149 -21.62 28.26 -22.64
C ALA A 1149 -20.29 28.85 -22.16
N ARG A 1150 -19.32 29.05 -23.06
CA ARG A 1150 -18.00 29.65 -22.72
C ARG A 1150 -18.02 31.19 -22.63
N LYS A 1151 -19.17 31.84 -22.84
CA LYS A 1151 -19.40 33.27 -22.60
C LYS A 1151 -20.07 33.50 -21.24
N THR A 1152 -21.11 32.74 -20.91
CA THR A 1152 -21.91 32.93 -19.68
C THR A 1152 -21.11 32.76 -18.38
N VAL A 1153 -20.11 31.87 -18.36
CA VAL A 1153 -19.24 31.63 -17.19
C VAL A 1153 -18.09 32.64 -17.02
N LYS A 1154 -18.01 33.67 -17.89
CA LYS A 1154 -17.04 34.76 -17.78
C LYS A 1154 -17.69 35.97 -17.10
N GLU A 1155 -16.85 36.86 -16.58
CA GLU A 1155 -17.28 38.16 -16.02
C GLU A 1155 -18.17 38.93 -17.02
N GLY A 1156 -19.33 39.42 -16.58
CA GLY A 1156 -20.37 39.99 -17.45
C GLY A 1156 -21.25 38.97 -18.19
N GLY A 1157 -21.09 37.67 -17.93
CA GLY A 1157 -21.94 36.59 -18.44
C GLY A 1157 -23.02 36.15 -17.44
N SER A 1158 -24.15 35.63 -17.93
CA SER A 1158 -25.37 35.41 -17.12
C SER A 1158 -25.14 34.54 -15.88
N SER A 1159 -24.42 33.42 -15.97
CA SER A 1159 -24.13 32.53 -14.84
C SER A 1159 -23.12 33.14 -13.86
N TYR A 1160 -22.16 33.93 -14.35
CA TYR A 1160 -21.25 34.68 -13.48
C TYR A 1160 -22.01 35.76 -12.70
N GLU A 1161 -22.88 36.51 -13.36
CA GLU A 1161 -23.69 37.55 -12.72
C GLU A 1161 -24.74 36.96 -11.77
N ASN A 1162 -25.35 35.81 -12.08
CA ASN A 1162 -26.25 35.09 -11.18
C ASN A 1162 -25.55 34.63 -9.90
N LEU A 1163 -24.36 34.03 -10.00
CA LEU A 1163 -23.54 33.67 -8.84
C LEU A 1163 -23.13 34.92 -8.03
N THR A 1164 -22.90 36.05 -8.72
CA THR A 1164 -22.57 37.33 -8.09
C THR A 1164 -23.77 37.94 -7.35
N ALA A 1165 -24.97 37.88 -7.94
CA ALA A 1165 -26.22 38.30 -7.33
C ALA A 1165 -26.51 37.48 -6.07
N LEU A 1166 -26.43 36.15 -6.16
CA LEU A 1166 -26.57 35.22 -5.03
C LEU A 1166 -25.61 35.56 -3.88
N ILE A 1167 -24.31 35.74 -4.17
CA ILE A 1167 -23.30 36.09 -3.17
C ILE A 1167 -23.56 37.47 -2.54
N ASN A 1168 -24.11 38.43 -3.30
CA ASN A 1168 -24.44 39.75 -2.77
C ASN A 1168 -25.73 39.74 -1.93
N GLU A 1169 -26.74 38.96 -2.32
CA GLU A 1169 -27.98 38.75 -1.57
C GLU A 1169 -27.66 38.12 -0.20
N LEU A 1170 -26.86 37.04 -0.18
CA LEU A 1170 -26.36 36.40 1.05
C LEU A 1170 -25.57 37.36 1.97
N LYS A 1171 -24.85 38.33 1.42
CA LYS A 1171 -24.13 39.36 2.20
C LYS A 1171 -25.02 40.48 2.74
N MET A 1172 -26.25 40.62 2.24
CA MET A 1172 -27.21 41.65 2.67
C MET A 1172 -28.30 41.12 3.61
N VAL A 1173 -28.45 39.80 3.75
CA VAL A 1173 -29.38 39.19 4.71
C VAL A 1173 -28.90 39.43 6.15
N ASN A 1174 -29.52 40.40 6.84
CA ASN A 1174 -29.38 40.51 8.29
C ASN A 1174 -30.06 39.33 8.99
N LYS A 1175 -29.42 38.78 10.03
CA LYS A 1175 -29.96 37.66 10.83
C LYS A 1175 -31.28 38.01 11.57
N SER A 1176 -31.71 39.28 11.55
CA SER A 1176 -33.01 39.76 12.05
C SER A 1176 -34.18 39.67 11.05
N ASP A 1177 -33.92 39.54 9.75
CA ASP A 1177 -34.98 39.55 8.73
C ASP A 1177 -35.42 38.15 8.31
N LEU A 1178 -34.54 37.14 8.46
CA LEU A 1178 -34.87 35.71 8.34
C LEU A 1178 -36.00 35.28 9.28
N THR A 1179 -36.10 35.91 10.46
CA THR A 1179 -37.18 35.68 11.45
C THR A 1179 -38.48 36.47 11.18
N ARG A 1180 -38.57 37.17 10.05
CA ARG A 1180 -39.77 37.94 9.64
C ARG A 1180 -40.43 37.47 8.34
N GLN A 1181 -39.68 36.86 7.42
CA GLN A 1181 -40.26 36.23 6.22
C GLN A 1181 -40.70 34.79 6.46
N ASN A 1182 -39.98 34.05 7.32
CA ASN A 1182 -40.43 32.74 7.77
C ASN A 1182 -41.41 32.90 8.94
N GLY A 1183 -42.71 32.85 8.64
CA GLY A 1183 -43.75 32.61 9.64
C GLY A 1183 -43.70 31.14 10.09
N PHE A 1184 -42.90 30.88 11.14
CA PHE A 1184 -42.86 29.62 11.89
C PHE A 1184 -44.09 29.47 12.80
#